data_AF-A0A0G0FPN2-F1
#
_entry.id   AF-A0A0G0FPN2-F1
#
_cell.length_a   1.000
_cell.length_b   1.000
_cell.length_c   1.000
_cell.angle_alpha   90.00
_cell.angle_beta   90.00
_cell.angle_gamma   90.00
#
_symmetry.space_group_name_H-M   'P 1'
#
loop_
_entity.id
_entity.type
_entity.pdbx_description
1 polymer ?
#
loop_
_entity_poly.entity_id
_entity_poly.type
_entity_poly.pdbx_seq_one_letter_code
_entity_poly.pdbx_strand_id
1 'polypeptide(L)'
;MNKPLSRKTRFLIYLSLIIGFSLIISSIFFQQKEIYASCSVSCYPSASSCSLQNSPCGESQAGCASGRYEPPGKAYCCPFQVTCTCTPGACTGCTPVCASGQTTAVTGPLCVSGAVSSCTGSNGCTACTLTGSACYYLETNVTPSIPASISMIVEGTTYQLSINPLTPTRIKLPAVSSSNVQVSVPTFTAPPTSRGGGYYFQTNNYGVGDEWKTWTTCSGIAGEDFCSTVPNTNNTQNFVPTTKTVNQVLKEGATGKISGMYTTTDKCNNTYKYSLPVEGYYVVDTLPETQPIVIPPDITVNGCVSSTYTGSEINNPLHIEATTSDVNSNDEIQAFVLWLSKDSSVPTSTTITASYTGSTDADLGIMIRKNGSDWSNPSIYATNVALTWGPVTNGYVQINGENVIRIYDVSVTQTTNTLFDYKLEFLSNSSNMYGMYNVFGQSIDSYMINSNILDQSYISDLFNWGIDLTNPTVDNVTQQVQDPSNTELTWSTTDSTSGMLRTVMNGYRTGGTETDIAQLFLPATYTVNKGDLTLGALPLASEIGLFNDSNAWIFDNNTGETDILNIGTNEGGQIDIYVTAYDNACNTNSISEEIDLNPWFATRGGNVYSQNNISTTAKDVSDVTALDGVFNINTLMDKDHIDLGTELLATRNTSISTLIHSNLGAVQGALLYDSNNVKGYWFDILMSKFSQNIESSTSFENITTSIATDCPEGTSCYKYSEEDIAIPSGYVCDKPTLFVSKQNIYIEPNITSDLDTLSGCIFLAGNNIEILDGAHLSNGSVIEYDYIEGYMIAENQIIFPLVDEGESLRDGVEIFGGALALGLDPATGESAFSIKRNLRLFSQINPAVVLTYDNKYSNISTIFFGVEAPIYRQEVGFKSF
;
A
#
# COMPACT_ATOMS: atom_id res chain seq x y z
N MET A 1 -21.20 -7.68 -26.33
CA MET A 1 -22.65 -7.86 -26.52
C MET A 1 -23.33 -6.49 -26.63
N ASN A 2 -24.30 -6.36 -27.53
CA ASN A 2 -25.40 -5.37 -27.66
C ASN A 2 -25.17 -3.86 -27.31
N LYS A 3 -24.95 -3.06 -28.37
CA LYS A 3 -25.64 -1.76 -28.57
C LYS A 3 -27.08 -2.02 -29.03
N PRO A 4 -28.05 -1.09 -28.86
CA PRO A 4 -28.37 -0.11 -29.92
C PRO A 4 -28.78 1.30 -29.41
N LEU A 5 -29.16 2.36 -30.14
CA LEU A 5 -28.96 2.92 -31.50
C LEU A 5 -30.17 3.84 -31.86
N SER A 6 -30.06 5.16 -31.60
CA SER A 6 -30.64 6.31 -32.34
C SER A 6 -32.16 6.56 -32.59
N ARG A 7 -32.44 7.88 -32.74
CA ARG A 7 -33.41 8.59 -33.64
C ARG A 7 -34.92 8.67 -33.32
N LYS A 8 -35.33 9.92 -33.05
CA LYS A 8 -36.39 10.73 -33.71
C LYS A 8 -37.70 10.03 -34.19
N THR A 9 -38.86 10.48 -33.68
CA THR A 9 -39.94 11.21 -34.41
C THR A 9 -41.37 10.99 -33.83
N ARG A 10 -42.05 12.10 -33.48
CA ARG A 10 -43.50 12.42 -33.40
C ARG A 10 -44.59 11.30 -33.33
N PHE A 11 -45.52 11.44 -32.37
CA PHE A 11 -47.01 11.55 -32.45
C PHE A 11 -47.61 11.04 -31.12
N LEU A 12 -48.75 11.45 -30.53
CA LEU A 12 -49.68 12.60 -30.51
C LEU A 12 -50.88 12.14 -29.61
N ILE A 13 -51.94 12.96 -29.40
CA ILE A 13 -53.29 12.61 -28.84
C ILE A 13 -53.39 12.55 -27.30
N TYR A 14 -54.36 13.16 -26.58
CA TYR A 14 -55.36 14.27 -26.79
C TYR A 14 -55.72 14.76 -25.34
N LEU A 15 -56.21 15.98 -25.06
CA LEU A 15 -57.63 16.42 -25.12
C LEU A 15 -57.75 17.70 -24.24
N SER A 16 -58.69 18.65 -24.37
CA SER A 16 -59.09 19.49 -25.52
C SER A 16 -59.85 20.74 -25.01
N LEU A 17 -59.60 21.95 -25.55
CA LEU A 17 -60.56 23.08 -25.73
C LEU A 17 -59.76 24.32 -26.23
N ILE A 18 -60.03 25.11 -27.27
CA ILE A 18 -60.75 25.06 -28.56
C ILE A 18 -60.83 26.55 -29.04
N ILE A 19 -60.23 26.86 -30.21
CA ILE A 19 -60.67 27.79 -31.30
C ILE A 19 -61.11 29.25 -30.94
N GLY A 20 -60.78 30.34 -31.65
CA GLY A 20 -59.99 30.56 -32.89
C GLY A 20 -60.71 31.44 -33.95
N PHE A 21 -59.94 32.26 -34.72
CA PHE A 21 -60.34 33.02 -35.95
C PHE A 21 -61.36 34.19 -35.82
N SER A 22 -61.55 35.12 -36.79
CA SER A 22 -60.64 35.90 -37.69
C SER A 22 -61.43 36.92 -38.56
N LEU A 23 -60.74 37.97 -39.03
CA LEU A 23 -60.98 38.91 -40.16
C LEU A 23 -62.40 39.26 -40.76
N ILE A 24 -62.72 40.57 -40.65
CA ILE A 24 -63.14 41.61 -41.65
C ILE A 24 -64.05 41.34 -42.90
N ILE A 25 -65.10 42.19 -43.10
CA ILE A 25 -65.48 43.04 -44.30
C ILE A 25 -67.01 43.17 -44.63
N SER A 26 -67.46 44.43 -44.86
CA SER A 26 -68.66 44.94 -45.60
C SER A 26 -70.08 44.86 -44.96
N SER A 27 -70.82 45.97 -44.74
CA SER A 27 -71.67 46.81 -45.65
C SER A 27 -73.14 46.30 -45.72
N ILE A 28 -74.26 47.07 -45.75
CA ILE A 28 -74.58 48.40 -46.32
C ILE A 28 -76.00 48.91 -45.82
N PHE A 29 -76.21 50.23 -45.63
CA PHE A 29 -77.49 51.03 -45.61
C PHE A 29 -78.57 50.76 -44.51
N PHE A 30 -79.46 51.70 -44.10
CA PHE A 30 -80.10 52.83 -44.81
C PHE A 30 -80.17 54.18 -44.04
N GLN A 31 -80.55 55.21 -44.80
CA GLN A 31 -80.59 56.67 -44.54
C GLN A 31 -81.50 57.16 -43.40
N GLN A 32 -81.17 58.34 -42.85
CA GLN A 32 -81.93 59.57 -43.18
C GLN A 32 -81.02 60.80 -43.19
N LYS A 33 -81.39 61.82 -43.96
CA LYS A 33 -80.55 62.95 -44.39
C LYS A 33 -81.44 64.17 -44.59
N GLU A 34 -81.09 65.30 -43.97
CA GLU A 34 -81.44 66.62 -44.51
C GLU A 34 -80.25 67.58 -44.39
N ILE A 35 -80.20 68.52 -45.33
CA ILE A 35 -79.18 69.55 -45.51
C ILE A 35 -79.98 70.79 -45.95
N TYR A 36 -79.72 71.98 -45.39
CA TYR A 36 -79.27 73.15 -46.17
C TYR A 36 -79.30 74.48 -45.39
N ALA A 37 -78.32 75.31 -45.77
CA ALA A 37 -78.30 76.77 -45.78
C ALA A 37 -78.19 77.53 -44.44
N SER A 38 -77.17 78.39 -44.42
CA SER A 38 -76.79 79.36 -43.40
C SER A 38 -77.64 80.62 -43.40
N CYS A 39 -77.74 81.28 -42.24
CA CYS A 39 -77.72 82.75 -42.15
C CYS A 39 -76.91 83.17 -40.91
N SER A 40 -75.80 83.88 -41.13
CA SER A 40 -74.97 84.45 -40.07
C SER A 40 -75.50 85.82 -39.65
N VAL A 41 -75.77 86.01 -38.36
CA VAL A 41 -76.02 87.33 -37.76
C VAL A 41 -75.01 87.56 -36.66
N SER A 42 -74.08 88.48 -36.89
CA SER A 42 -73.04 88.86 -35.93
C SER A 42 -73.50 90.06 -35.11
N CYS A 43 -73.67 89.89 -33.80
CA CYS A 43 -73.84 91.00 -32.86
C CYS A 43 -72.52 91.26 -32.12
N TYR A 44 -71.84 92.35 -32.44
CA TYR A 44 -70.71 92.83 -31.64
C TYR A 44 -71.22 93.61 -30.41
N PRO A 45 -70.52 93.55 -29.26
CA PRO A 45 -70.89 94.33 -28.09
C PRO A 45 -70.69 95.83 -28.33
N SER A 46 -71.46 96.65 -27.59
CA SER A 46 -71.46 98.12 -27.60
C SER A 46 -71.98 98.82 -28.86
N ALA A 47 -73.30 99.05 -28.92
CA ALA A 47 -73.90 100.31 -29.41
C ALA A 47 -75.39 100.38 -29.03
N SER A 48 -75.87 101.55 -28.61
CA SER A 48 -77.28 101.80 -28.34
C SER A 48 -77.99 102.32 -29.59
N SER A 49 -78.98 101.55 -30.08
CA SER A 49 -79.93 101.82 -31.18
C SER A 49 -79.47 101.58 -32.64
N CYS A 50 -80.35 100.95 -33.42
CA CYS A 50 -80.70 101.13 -34.85
C CYS A 50 -81.59 99.92 -35.27
N SER A 51 -82.89 100.09 -35.49
CA SER A 51 -83.58 100.58 -36.70
C SER A 51 -83.73 99.53 -37.81
N LEU A 52 -84.97 99.08 -38.04
CA LEU A 52 -85.36 98.24 -39.18
C LEU A 52 -85.41 99.07 -40.47
N GLN A 53 -84.92 98.51 -41.58
CA GLN A 53 -85.31 98.94 -42.92
C GLN A 53 -85.66 97.75 -43.82
N ASN A 54 -86.86 97.84 -44.40
CA ASN A 54 -87.26 97.31 -45.71
C ASN A 54 -87.28 95.78 -45.92
N SER A 55 -88.42 95.17 -45.56
CA SER A 55 -89.51 94.77 -46.50
C SER A 55 -89.16 94.61 -48.00
N PRO A 56 -89.84 93.69 -48.74
CA PRO A 56 -91.30 93.52 -48.64
C PRO A 56 -91.88 92.09 -48.60
N CYS A 57 -93.12 92.09 -48.13
CA CYS A 57 -94.09 91.02 -47.95
C CYS A 57 -94.27 90.02 -49.10
N GLY A 58 -94.61 88.79 -48.72
CA GLY A 58 -95.33 87.82 -49.54
C GLY A 58 -96.27 87.00 -48.64
N GLU A 59 -97.53 87.40 -48.54
CA GLU A 59 -98.53 86.70 -47.71
C GLU A 59 -99.08 85.44 -48.40
N SER A 60 -99.44 84.44 -47.59
CA SER A 60 -100.78 83.80 -47.62
C SER A 60 -100.85 82.78 -46.47
N GLN A 61 -101.80 82.89 -45.54
CA GLN A 61 -103.23 82.56 -45.71
C GLN A 61 -103.51 81.05 -45.84
N ALA A 62 -102.99 80.26 -44.89
CA ALA A 62 -103.67 79.09 -44.36
C ALA A 62 -103.61 79.21 -42.82
N GLY A 63 -104.71 79.36 -42.10
CA GLY A 63 -105.99 78.71 -42.36
C GLY A 63 -106.27 77.83 -41.15
N CYS A 64 -106.88 78.46 -40.16
CA CYS A 64 -107.45 77.91 -38.94
C CYS A 64 -108.07 76.50 -39.04
N ALA A 65 -108.09 75.83 -37.87
CA ALA A 65 -108.74 74.54 -37.58
C ALA A 65 -108.05 73.30 -38.21
N SER A 66 -108.14 72.11 -37.61
CA SER A 66 -109.02 71.64 -36.52
C SER A 66 -108.24 70.84 -35.47
N GLY A 67 -108.62 70.78 -34.19
CA GLY A 67 -109.76 71.34 -33.45
C GLY A 67 -109.65 70.80 -32.00
N ARG A 68 -110.48 71.09 -30.99
CA ARG A 68 -111.80 71.71 -30.79
C ARG A 68 -111.78 72.19 -29.31
N TYR A 69 -112.60 73.11 -28.79
CA TYR A 69 -113.89 73.68 -29.21
C TYR A 69 -113.99 75.09 -28.58
N GLU A 70 -114.35 76.12 -29.34
CA GLU A 70 -114.88 77.38 -28.75
C GLU A 70 -116.36 77.21 -28.38
N PRO A 71 -116.93 78.08 -27.52
CA PRO A 71 -117.72 79.17 -28.13
C PRO A 71 -117.10 80.57 -28.00
N PRO A 72 -117.33 81.48 -28.97
CA PRO A 72 -116.54 82.70 -29.14
C PRO A 72 -117.16 83.91 -28.44
N GLY A 73 -116.36 84.92 -28.14
CA GLY A 73 -116.94 86.21 -27.74
C GLY A 73 -116.04 87.26 -27.08
N LYS A 74 -114.82 87.52 -27.59
CA LYS A 74 -114.13 88.83 -27.55
C LYS A 74 -112.73 88.76 -28.18
N ALA A 75 -112.37 89.80 -28.95
CA ALA A 75 -110.99 90.06 -29.34
C ALA A 75 -110.22 90.68 -28.17
N TYR A 76 -108.96 90.28 -27.98
CA TYR A 76 -108.04 90.90 -27.03
C TYR A 76 -106.65 91.04 -27.64
N CYS A 77 -106.22 92.29 -27.83
CA CYS A 77 -104.81 92.61 -27.98
C CYS A 77 -104.17 92.60 -26.59
N CYS A 78 -103.15 91.76 -26.37
CA CYS A 78 -102.32 91.81 -25.15
C CYS A 78 -100.90 92.27 -25.52
N PRO A 79 -100.34 93.29 -24.83
CA PRO A 79 -99.04 93.87 -25.16
C PRO A 79 -97.87 93.05 -24.60
N PHE A 80 -96.71 93.19 -25.25
CA PHE A 80 -95.46 92.53 -24.85
C PHE A 80 -94.82 93.13 -23.60
N GLN A 81 -94.25 92.27 -22.76
CA GLN A 81 -92.96 92.53 -22.10
C GLN A 81 -92.03 91.35 -22.38
N VAL A 82 -90.77 91.63 -22.72
CA VAL A 82 -89.75 90.60 -23.00
C VAL A 82 -88.73 90.62 -21.86
N THR A 83 -88.68 89.52 -21.10
CA THR A 83 -87.71 89.33 -20.03
C THR A 83 -86.53 88.53 -20.56
N CYS A 84 -85.35 89.14 -20.66
CA CYS A 84 -84.14 88.44 -21.09
C CYS A 84 -83.61 87.51 -19.99
N THR A 85 -83.74 86.21 -20.15
CA THR A 85 -83.05 85.21 -19.32
C THR A 85 -81.59 85.05 -19.75
N CYS A 86 -80.66 85.19 -18.81
CA CYS A 86 -79.24 84.95 -19.05
C CYS A 86 -79.01 83.44 -19.21
N THR A 87 -78.60 82.99 -20.41
CA THR A 87 -78.23 81.60 -20.68
C THR A 87 -76.73 81.44 -20.43
N PRO A 88 -76.29 80.68 -19.42
CA PRO A 88 -74.86 80.55 -19.11
C PRO A 88 -74.08 79.88 -20.25
N GLY A 89 -72.94 80.44 -20.61
CA GLY A 89 -71.98 79.84 -21.52
C GLY A 89 -71.06 78.82 -20.84
N ALA A 90 -70.05 78.33 -21.57
CA ALA A 90 -68.94 77.63 -20.94
C ALA A 90 -68.16 78.57 -20.01
N CYS A 91 -67.67 78.06 -18.88
CA CYS A 91 -66.81 78.83 -17.99
C CYS A 91 -65.52 79.20 -18.72
N THR A 92 -65.18 80.48 -18.80
CA THR A 92 -63.99 80.98 -19.52
C THR A 92 -63.30 82.11 -18.74
N GLY A 93 -62.09 82.49 -19.18
CA GLY A 93 -61.33 83.61 -18.62
C GLY A 93 -60.22 83.27 -17.62
N CYS A 94 -59.97 81.98 -17.32
CA CYS A 94 -58.83 81.55 -16.53
C CYS A 94 -58.26 80.22 -17.05
N THR A 95 -56.99 79.94 -16.75
CA THR A 95 -56.35 78.63 -16.99
C THR A 95 -56.02 78.01 -15.63
N PRO A 96 -56.40 76.75 -15.34
CA PRO A 96 -56.03 76.09 -14.10
C PRO A 96 -54.50 75.97 -13.96
N VAL A 97 -53.96 76.44 -12.83
CA VAL A 97 -52.53 76.32 -12.49
C VAL A 97 -52.43 75.63 -11.13
N CYS A 98 -51.38 74.84 -10.91
CA CYS A 98 -51.10 74.24 -9.61
C CYS A 98 -50.50 75.27 -8.63
N ALA A 99 -50.60 74.97 -7.33
CA ALA A 99 -49.96 75.79 -6.30
C ALA A 99 -48.43 75.79 -6.46
N SER A 100 -47.76 76.82 -5.91
CA SER A 100 -46.30 76.92 -5.96
C SER A 100 -45.62 75.66 -5.39
N GLY A 101 -44.63 75.13 -6.10
CA GLY A 101 -43.99 73.84 -5.79
C GLY A 101 -44.70 72.59 -6.35
N GLN A 102 -45.78 72.76 -7.10
CA GLN A 102 -46.49 71.69 -7.80
C GLN A 102 -46.60 71.97 -9.31
N THR A 103 -46.86 70.92 -10.09
CA THR A 103 -46.99 70.96 -11.55
C THR A 103 -48.18 70.13 -12.03
N THR A 104 -48.74 70.47 -13.19
CA THR A 104 -49.72 69.65 -13.91
C THR A 104 -49.08 68.52 -14.72
N ALA A 105 -47.75 68.53 -14.88
CA ALA A 105 -47.02 67.42 -15.47
C ALA A 105 -46.97 66.23 -14.51
N VAL A 106 -47.19 65.02 -15.01
CA VAL A 106 -47.19 63.79 -14.20
C VAL A 106 -45.76 63.46 -13.77
N THR A 107 -45.39 63.81 -12.52
CA THR A 107 -44.09 63.42 -11.93
C THR A 107 -44.11 62.01 -11.36
N GLY A 108 -45.30 61.49 -11.04
CA GLY A 108 -45.50 60.09 -10.66
C GLY A 108 -46.66 59.86 -9.69
N PRO A 109 -47.10 58.60 -9.51
CA PRO A 109 -48.30 58.27 -8.72
C PRO A 109 -48.17 58.57 -7.23
N LEU A 110 -46.95 58.68 -6.69
CA LEU A 110 -46.69 58.90 -5.25
C LEU A 110 -46.58 60.39 -4.88
N CYS A 111 -46.53 61.30 -5.87
CA CYS A 111 -46.50 62.75 -5.66
C CYS A 111 -47.82 63.46 -5.99
N VAL A 112 -48.92 62.72 -6.23
CA VAL A 112 -50.25 63.31 -6.39
C VAL A 112 -50.60 64.09 -5.12
N SER A 113 -50.77 65.41 -5.22
CA SER A 113 -50.95 66.28 -4.03
C SER A 113 -52.36 66.24 -3.45
N GLY A 114 -53.26 65.44 -4.03
CA GLY A 114 -54.70 65.43 -3.75
C GLY A 114 -55.45 66.66 -4.30
N ALA A 115 -54.74 67.73 -4.67
CA ALA A 115 -55.30 68.89 -5.32
C ALA A 115 -55.44 68.68 -6.83
N VAL A 116 -56.56 69.14 -7.38
CA VAL A 116 -56.72 69.39 -8.81
C VAL A 116 -56.40 70.86 -9.07
N SER A 117 -55.65 71.14 -10.14
CA SER A 117 -55.48 72.51 -10.61
C SER A 117 -56.87 73.13 -10.81
N SER A 118 -57.08 74.33 -10.31
CA SER A 118 -58.37 75.00 -10.47
C SER A 118 -58.20 76.50 -10.55
N CYS A 119 -59.13 77.15 -11.23
CA CYS A 119 -59.19 78.60 -11.32
C CYS A 119 -60.64 79.07 -11.39
N THR A 120 -60.89 80.30 -10.95
CA THR A 120 -62.23 80.89 -10.98
C THR A 120 -62.37 81.77 -12.22
N GLY A 121 -63.34 81.44 -13.07
CA GLY A 121 -63.72 82.19 -14.28
C GLY A 121 -65.16 82.67 -14.21
N SER A 122 -65.72 83.03 -15.37
CA SER A 122 -67.12 83.42 -15.52
C SER A 122 -67.78 82.70 -16.71
N ASN A 123 -69.07 82.40 -16.57
CA ASN A 123 -69.91 81.83 -17.63
C ASN A 123 -70.83 82.88 -18.28
N GLY A 124 -70.63 84.17 -17.97
CA GLY A 124 -71.45 85.28 -18.43
C GLY A 124 -72.64 85.64 -17.52
N CYS A 125 -72.99 84.81 -16.52
CA CYS A 125 -74.08 85.07 -15.58
C CYS A 125 -73.64 84.99 -14.10
N THR A 126 -72.71 84.09 -13.74
CA THR A 126 -72.15 83.92 -12.39
C THR A 126 -70.67 83.52 -12.43
N ALA A 127 -69.98 83.65 -11.27
CA ALA A 127 -68.65 83.09 -11.08
C ALA A 127 -68.71 81.55 -11.11
N CYS A 128 -67.74 80.91 -11.78
CA CYS A 128 -67.68 79.47 -11.96
C CYS A 128 -66.23 78.97 -11.78
N THR A 129 -66.06 77.77 -11.27
CA THR A 129 -64.73 77.16 -11.11
C THR A 129 -64.43 76.23 -12.28
N LEU A 130 -63.34 76.49 -12.99
CA LEU A 130 -62.74 75.56 -13.94
C LEU A 130 -61.80 74.62 -13.18
N THR A 131 -62.15 73.34 -13.16
CA THR A 131 -61.31 72.26 -12.63
C THR A 131 -60.46 71.69 -13.77
N GLY A 132 -59.14 71.71 -13.61
CA GLY A 132 -58.16 71.13 -14.53
C GLY A 132 -57.62 69.79 -14.05
N SER A 133 -56.46 69.40 -14.59
CA SER A 133 -55.76 68.15 -14.24
C SER A 133 -55.28 68.11 -12.79
N ALA A 134 -55.04 66.90 -12.29
CA ALA A 134 -54.40 66.67 -10.99
C ALA A 134 -53.03 67.37 -10.89
N CYS A 135 -52.71 67.87 -9.70
CA CYS A 135 -51.42 68.46 -9.39
C CYS A 135 -50.48 67.44 -8.74
N TYR A 136 -49.21 67.54 -9.10
CA TYR A 136 -48.15 66.68 -8.60
C TYR A 136 -47.05 67.53 -7.97
N TYR A 137 -46.47 67.08 -6.85
CA TYR A 137 -45.22 67.64 -6.34
C TYR A 137 -44.08 67.39 -7.33
N LEU A 138 -43.12 68.31 -7.39
CA LEU A 138 -41.94 68.18 -8.24
C LEU A 138 -41.09 66.98 -7.81
N GLU A 139 -40.62 66.18 -8.78
CA GLU A 139 -39.56 65.21 -8.51
C GLU A 139 -38.26 65.97 -8.19
N THR A 140 -37.59 65.57 -7.10
CA THR A 140 -36.39 66.26 -6.60
C THR A 140 -35.16 65.36 -6.58
N ASN A 141 -35.31 64.05 -6.77
CA ASN A 141 -34.22 63.09 -6.77
C ASN A 141 -33.14 63.49 -7.79
N VAL A 142 -31.88 63.36 -7.39
CA VAL A 142 -30.71 63.66 -8.22
C VAL A 142 -29.89 62.39 -8.42
N THR A 143 -29.13 62.36 -9.51
CA THR A 143 -28.17 61.28 -9.77
C THR A 143 -27.14 61.20 -8.64
N PRO A 144 -26.92 60.02 -8.04
CA PRO A 144 -25.89 59.85 -7.00
C PRO A 144 -24.48 59.96 -7.59
N SER A 145 -23.49 60.24 -6.73
CA SER A 145 -22.07 60.24 -7.11
C SER A 145 -21.61 58.86 -7.56
N ILE A 146 -20.55 58.81 -8.37
CA ILE A 146 -19.84 57.56 -8.70
C ILE A 146 -19.29 56.90 -7.40
N PRO A 147 -19.28 55.56 -7.27
CA PRO A 147 -18.58 54.88 -6.18
C PRO A 147 -17.06 55.08 -6.28
N ALA A 148 -16.37 55.12 -5.14
CA ALA A 148 -14.93 55.45 -5.12
C ALA A 148 -14.02 54.30 -5.55
N SER A 149 -14.47 53.05 -5.41
CA SER A 149 -13.78 51.83 -5.85
C SER A 149 -14.78 50.71 -6.07
N ILE A 150 -14.31 49.59 -6.62
CA ILE A 150 -15.02 48.33 -6.68
C ILE A 150 -14.07 47.20 -6.29
N SER A 151 -14.62 46.19 -5.61
CA SER A 151 -13.86 45.07 -5.07
C SER A 151 -14.50 43.74 -5.45
N MET A 152 -13.68 42.71 -5.54
CA MET A 152 -14.12 41.31 -5.62
C MET A 152 -13.66 40.59 -4.36
N ILE A 153 -14.53 39.82 -3.74
CA ILE A 153 -14.23 39.03 -2.55
C ILE A 153 -14.24 37.57 -2.99
N VAL A 154 -13.09 36.89 -2.94
CA VAL A 154 -12.97 35.45 -3.19
C VAL A 154 -12.65 34.80 -1.86
N GLU A 155 -13.58 34.02 -1.32
CA GLU A 155 -13.38 33.19 -0.12
C GLU A 155 -12.93 34.00 1.12
N GLY A 156 -13.46 35.21 1.25
CA GLY A 156 -13.14 36.16 2.31
C GLY A 156 -11.97 37.11 1.98
N THR A 157 -11.10 36.77 1.03
CA THR A 157 -10.03 37.67 0.58
C THR A 157 -10.62 38.78 -0.31
N THR A 158 -10.41 40.05 0.07
CA THR A 158 -10.94 41.21 -0.67
C THR A 158 -9.88 41.81 -1.60
N TYR A 159 -10.12 41.71 -2.90
CA TYR A 159 -9.29 42.30 -3.96
C TYR A 159 -9.88 43.64 -4.41
N GLN A 160 -9.15 44.74 -4.25
CA GLN A 160 -9.51 46.02 -4.87
C GLN A 160 -9.21 45.93 -6.37
N LEU A 161 -10.23 46.12 -7.21
CA LEU A 161 -10.07 45.95 -8.65
C LEU A 161 -9.47 47.20 -9.29
N SER A 162 -8.48 46.98 -10.14
CA SER A 162 -7.82 48.01 -10.93
C SER A 162 -8.80 48.65 -11.90
N ILE A 163 -8.81 49.98 -11.96
CA ILE A 163 -9.58 50.75 -12.95
C ILE A 163 -8.90 50.82 -14.33
N ASN A 164 -7.70 50.23 -14.47
CA ASN A 164 -6.94 50.19 -15.71
C ASN A 164 -7.04 48.81 -16.37
N PRO A 165 -7.66 48.67 -17.56
CA PRO A 165 -7.79 47.39 -18.25
C PRO A 165 -6.46 46.78 -18.71
N LEU A 166 -5.38 47.58 -18.81
CA LEU A 166 -4.05 47.09 -19.18
C LEU A 166 -3.28 46.48 -18.00
N THR A 167 -3.74 46.71 -16.77
CA THR A 167 -3.15 46.16 -15.54
C THR A 167 -4.29 45.68 -14.63
N PRO A 168 -5.02 44.62 -15.00
CA PRO A 168 -6.10 44.07 -14.18
C PRO A 168 -5.58 43.57 -12.83
N THR A 169 -6.42 43.57 -11.80
CA THR A 169 -6.06 42.98 -10.51
C THR A 169 -6.04 41.47 -10.63
N ARG A 170 -4.91 40.84 -10.27
CA ARG A 170 -4.86 39.37 -10.14
C ARG A 170 -5.65 38.94 -8.90
N ILE A 171 -6.52 37.95 -9.07
CA ILE A 171 -7.37 37.39 -8.01
C ILE A 171 -7.15 35.89 -7.92
N LYS A 172 -7.23 35.33 -6.72
CA LYS A 172 -7.12 33.88 -6.49
C LYS A 172 -8.14 33.10 -7.33
N LEU A 173 -7.71 31.95 -7.86
CA LEU A 173 -8.61 30.92 -8.38
C LEU A 173 -9.53 30.38 -7.25
N PRO A 174 -10.87 30.49 -7.35
CA PRO A 174 -11.77 29.99 -6.32
C PRO A 174 -11.62 28.47 -6.15
N ALA A 175 -11.60 27.96 -4.93
CA ALA A 175 -11.41 26.55 -4.62
C ALA A 175 -12.39 25.64 -5.38
N VAL A 176 -12.01 24.38 -5.60
CA VAL A 176 -12.86 23.42 -6.33
C VAL A 176 -14.27 23.35 -5.72
N SER A 177 -15.30 23.55 -6.55
CA SER A 177 -16.73 23.66 -6.20
C SER A 177 -17.17 24.89 -5.38
N SER A 178 -16.27 25.83 -5.13
CA SER A 178 -16.58 27.07 -4.41
C SER A 178 -17.56 27.97 -5.14
N SER A 179 -18.58 28.42 -4.41
CA SER A 179 -19.51 29.48 -4.82
C SER A 179 -19.34 30.76 -3.99
N ASN A 180 -18.33 30.81 -3.12
CA ASN A 180 -18.13 31.91 -2.18
C ASN A 180 -17.33 33.07 -2.82
N VAL A 181 -17.93 33.65 -3.86
CA VAL A 181 -17.41 34.83 -4.55
C VAL A 181 -18.44 35.95 -4.50
N GLN A 182 -18.00 37.16 -4.22
CA GLN A 182 -18.85 38.34 -4.10
C GLN A 182 -18.21 39.55 -4.80
N VAL A 183 -19.04 40.55 -5.10
CA VAL A 183 -18.63 41.86 -5.61
C VAL A 183 -19.11 42.94 -4.64
N SER A 184 -18.32 43.99 -4.42
CA SER A 184 -18.64 45.03 -3.45
C SER A 184 -18.24 46.43 -3.92
N VAL A 185 -19.00 47.44 -3.49
CA VAL A 185 -18.63 48.86 -3.57
C VAL A 185 -18.74 49.50 -2.18
N PRO A 186 -18.10 50.65 -1.93
CA PRO A 186 -18.29 51.39 -0.67
C PRO A 186 -19.77 51.71 -0.39
N THR A 187 -20.12 51.89 0.87
CA THR A 187 -21.47 52.33 1.26
C THR A 187 -21.67 53.82 0.94
N PHE A 188 -22.92 54.22 0.68
CA PHE A 188 -23.28 55.62 0.54
C PHE A 188 -24.60 55.97 1.24
N THR A 189 -24.74 57.23 1.62
CA THR A 189 -25.98 57.78 2.18
C THR A 189 -26.81 58.38 1.05
N ALA A 190 -28.05 57.90 0.88
CA ALA A 190 -28.97 58.47 -0.09
C ALA A 190 -29.26 59.95 0.23
N PRO A 191 -29.29 60.85 -0.78
CA PRO A 191 -29.55 62.26 -0.54
C PRO A 191 -30.99 62.47 -0.04
N PRO A 192 -31.27 63.49 0.79
CA PRO A 192 -32.62 63.79 1.27
C PRO A 192 -33.65 64.11 0.17
N THR A 193 -33.20 64.25 -1.07
CA THR A 193 -34.02 64.41 -2.28
C THR A 193 -34.53 63.10 -2.87
N SER A 194 -34.03 61.95 -2.43
CA SER A 194 -34.48 60.60 -2.83
C SER A 194 -35.49 60.01 -1.82
N ARG A 195 -36.17 58.91 -2.18
CA ARG A 195 -36.90 58.05 -1.23
C ARG A 195 -36.03 56.92 -0.65
N GLY A 196 -34.89 56.58 -1.27
CA GLY A 196 -34.02 55.50 -0.81
C GLY A 196 -32.78 55.30 -1.68
N GLY A 197 -31.76 54.66 -1.11
CA GLY A 197 -30.52 54.29 -1.81
C GLY A 197 -30.44 52.78 -2.05
N GLY A 198 -29.61 52.40 -3.03
CA GLY A 198 -29.31 51.02 -3.37
C GLY A 198 -28.09 50.90 -4.28
N TYR A 199 -27.78 49.67 -4.69
CA TYR A 199 -26.55 49.33 -5.40
C TYR A 199 -26.86 48.44 -6.60
N TYR A 200 -26.19 48.70 -7.72
CA TYR A 200 -26.30 47.90 -8.94
C TYR A 200 -24.92 47.46 -9.42
N PHE A 201 -24.81 46.16 -9.72
CA PHE A 201 -23.62 45.48 -10.21
C PHE A 201 -23.90 44.85 -11.56
N GLN A 202 -22.88 44.85 -12.41
CA GLN A 202 -22.90 44.28 -13.74
C GLN A 202 -21.51 43.75 -14.06
N THR A 203 -21.37 42.45 -14.26
CA THR A 203 -20.11 41.81 -14.66
C THR A 203 -20.17 41.39 -16.12
N ASN A 204 -19.11 41.70 -16.86
CA ASN A 204 -18.81 41.18 -18.19
C ASN A 204 -17.55 40.31 -18.07
N ASN A 205 -17.69 39.01 -18.28
CA ASN A 205 -16.62 38.04 -18.17
C ASN A 205 -16.09 37.74 -19.57
N TYR A 206 -14.81 37.99 -19.80
CA TYR A 206 -14.18 37.76 -21.09
C TYR A 206 -13.70 36.32 -21.25
N GLY A 207 -13.52 35.61 -20.13
CA GLY A 207 -12.97 34.26 -20.08
C GLY A 207 -11.47 34.25 -20.41
N VAL A 208 -10.98 33.10 -20.87
CA VAL A 208 -9.59 32.92 -21.31
C VAL A 208 -9.49 33.26 -22.80
N GLY A 209 -8.52 34.09 -23.18
CA GLY A 209 -8.28 34.45 -24.59
C GLY A 209 -9.46 35.16 -25.26
N ASP A 210 -10.21 35.98 -24.52
CA ASP A 210 -11.38 36.73 -24.99
C ASP A 210 -12.57 35.86 -25.48
N GLU A 211 -12.66 34.57 -25.09
CA GLU A 211 -13.67 33.60 -25.56
C GLU A 211 -15.15 34.06 -25.45
N TRP A 212 -15.48 34.94 -24.50
CA TRP A 212 -16.84 35.47 -24.28
C TRP A 212 -16.96 36.98 -24.48
N LYS A 213 -15.88 37.66 -24.90
CA LYS A 213 -15.76 39.13 -24.92
C LYS A 213 -16.68 39.82 -25.94
N THR A 214 -17.92 40.02 -25.52
CA THR A 214 -18.89 40.89 -26.17
C THR A 214 -19.69 41.65 -25.11
N TRP A 215 -20.60 42.52 -25.52
CA TRP A 215 -21.61 43.04 -24.60
C TRP A 215 -22.98 43.00 -25.28
N THR A 216 -23.80 42.03 -24.90
CA THR A 216 -25.12 41.76 -25.52
C THR A 216 -26.25 41.88 -24.50
N THR A 217 -26.13 41.22 -23.34
CA THR A 217 -27.14 41.19 -22.26
C THR A 217 -26.48 40.94 -20.91
N CYS A 218 -27.23 41.06 -19.81
CA CYS A 218 -26.82 40.64 -18.46
C CYS A 218 -26.52 39.13 -18.30
N SER A 219 -26.61 38.33 -19.37
CA SER A 219 -26.31 36.90 -19.40
C SER A 219 -25.18 36.54 -20.37
N GLY A 220 -24.57 37.53 -21.03
CA GLY A 220 -23.47 37.31 -21.96
C GLY A 220 -23.89 36.51 -23.19
N ILE A 221 -22.97 35.69 -23.71
CA ILE A 221 -23.19 34.76 -24.83
C ILE A 221 -23.56 33.36 -24.34
N ALA A 222 -22.93 32.89 -23.25
CA ALA A 222 -23.00 31.52 -22.76
C ALA A 222 -23.41 31.40 -21.27
N GLY A 223 -24.00 32.46 -20.70
CA GLY A 223 -24.46 32.50 -19.31
C GLY A 223 -23.37 32.76 -18.27
N GLU A 224 -22.23 33.30 -18.70
CA GLU A 224 -21.10 33.74 -17.88
C GLU A 224 -21.40 35.02 -17.08
N ASP A 225 -22.19 35.92 -17.64
CA ASP A 225 -22.44 37.24 -17.04
C ASP A 225 -23.48 37.23 -15.92
N PHE A 226 -23.36 38.27 -15.10
CA PHE A 226 -24.17 38.53 -13.92
C PHE A 226 -24.58 40.01 -13.87
N CYS A 227 -25.84 40.26 -13.51
CA CYS A 227 -26.31 41.58 -13.06
C CYS A 227 -27.14 41.41 -11.78
N SER A 228 -26.94 42.28 -10.79
CA SER A 228 -27.81 42.35 -9.61
C SER A 228 -29.18 42.95 -9.96
N THR A 229 -30.23 42.58 -9.25
CA THR A 229 -31.56 43.20 -9.39
C THR A 229 -31.70 44.51 -8.60
N VAL A 230 -32.55 45.43 -9.05
CA VAL A 230 -32.86 46.70 -8.36
C VAL A 230 -34.33 46.66 -7.93
N PRO A 231 -34.70 47.06 -6.69
CA PRO A 231 -33.85 47.68 -5.67
C PRO A 231 -33.04 46.64 -4.86
N ASN A 232 -31.74 46.89 -4.72
CA ASN A 232 -30.84 46.14 -3.85
C ASN A 232 -30.22 47.10 -2.83
N THR A 233 -30.41 46.85 -1.53
CA THR A 233 -29.90 47.69 -0.44
C THR A 233 -28.54 47.24 0.10
N ASN A 234 -27.98 46.13 -0.40
CA ASN A 234 -26.71 45.59 0.05
C ASN A 234 -25.57 46.01 -0.91
N ASN A 235 -24.53 46.64 -0.35
CA ASN A 235 -23.35 47.09 -1.08
C ASN A 235 -22.38 45.96 -1.44
N THR A 236 -22.66 44.72 -0.99
CA THR A 236 -22.00 43.50 -1.42
C THR A 236 -23.04 42.55 -2.02
N GLN A 237 -22.71 41.86 -3.11
CA GLN A 237 -23.57 40.90 -3.79
C GLN A 237 -22.79 39.63 -4.12
N ASN A 238 -23.43 38.46 -4.01
CA ASN A 238 -22.83 37.21 -4.49
C ASN A 238 -22.65 37.30 -6.02
N PHE A 239 -21.50 36.86 -6.51
CA PHE A 239 -21.21 36.72 -7.92
C PHE A 239 -21.87 35.44 -8.44
N VAL A 240 -22.99 35.59 -9.15
CA VAL A 240 -23.81 34.46 -9.62
C VAL A 240 -23.99 34.56 -11.14
N PRO A 241 -23.12 33.90 -11.93
CA PRO A 241 -23.30 33.79 -13.38
C PRO A 241 -24.68 33.22 -13.75
N THR A 242 -25.23 33.64 -14.90
CA THR A 242 -26.62 33.30 -15.27
C THR A 242 -26.86 31.79 -15.44
N THR A 243 -25.98 31.06 -16.14
CA THR A 243 -26.14 29.60 -16.36
C THR A 243 -24.87 28.78 -16.15
N LYS A 244 -23.75 29.42 -15.84
CA LYS A 244 -22.48 28.75 -15.48
C LYS A 244 -22.30 28.72 -13.96
N THR A 245 -21.45 27.84 -13.45
CA THR A 245 -20.96 27.92 -12.06
C THR A 245 -19.84 28.95 -11.94
N VAL A 246 -19.49 29.34 -10.70
CA VAL A 246 -18.39 30.26 -10.43
C VAL A 246 -17.07 29.71 -10.98
N ASN A 247 -16.68 28.47 -10.67
CA ASN A 247 -15.45 27.84 -11.22
C ASN A 247 -15.48 27.65 -12.75
N GLN A 248 -16.65 27.60 -13.39
CA GLN A 248 -16.76 27.55 -14.85
C GLN A 248 -16.48 28.89 -15.53
N VAL A 249 -16.60 30.01 -14.80
CA VAL A 249 -16.34 31.37 -15.30
C VAL A 249 -14.97 31.85 -14.85
N LEU A 250 -14.67 31.67 -13.57
CA LEU A 250 -13.39 31.98 -12.92
C LEU A 250 -12.48 30.76 -12.95
N LYS A 251 -12.01 30.43 -14.16
CA LYS A 251 -10.95 29.45 -14.43
C LYS A 251 -9.61 30.17 -14.58
N GLU A 252 -8.51 29.43 -14.52
CA GLU A 252 -7.15 29.98 -14.61
C GLU A 252 -6.96 30.90 -15.83
N GLY A 253 -6.33 32.06 -15.60
CA GLY A 253 -6.10 33.07 -16.63
C GLY A 253 -7.36 33.76 -17.17
N ALA A 254 -8.56 33.45 -16.67
CA ALA A 254 -9.79 34.11 -17.12
C ALA A 254 -9.80 35.59 -16.72
N THR A 255 -10.25 36.45 -17.63
CA THR A 255 -10.33 37.90 -17.40
C THR A 255 -11.77 38.41 -17.41
N GLY A 256 -12.00 39.59 -16.83
CA GLY A 256 -13.31 40.23 -16.88
C GLY A 256 -13.30 41.65 -16.32
N LYS A 257 -14.48 42.29 -16.43
CA LYS A 257 -14.77 43.64 -15.96
C LYS A 257 -16.03 43.64 -15.11
N ILE A 258 -15.94 44.24 -13.92
CA ILE A 258 -17.06 44.45 -13.01
C ILE A 258 -17.38 45.94 -12.95
N SER A 259 -18.64 46.29 -13.17
CA SER A 259 -19.17 47.66 -13.10
C SER A 259 -20.07 47.80 -11.88
N GLY A 260 -19.81 48.82 -11.05
CA GLY A 260 -20.57 49.10 -9.83
C GLY A 260 -21.18 50.51 -9.85
N MET A 261 -22.45 50.63 -9.47
CA MET A 261 -23.20 51.89 -9.47
C MET A 261 -24.00 52.05 -8.18
N TYR A 262 -24.18 53.30 -7.75
CA TYR A 262 -25.21 53.65 -6.76
C TYR A 262 -26.54 53.93 -7.48
N THR A 263 -27.65 53.55 -6.85
CA THR A 263 -29.01 53.82 -7.33
C THR A 263 -29.76 54.65 -6.31
N THR A 264 -30.47 55.71 -6.74
CA THR A 264 -31.43 56.44 -5.90
C THR A 264 -32.84 56.29 -6.43
N THR A 265 -33.78 55.97 -5.55
CA THR A 265 -35.21 55.85 -5.89
C THR A 265 -35.84 57.23 -5.97
N ASP A 266 -36.50 57.53 -7.08
CA ASP A 266 -37.28 58.76 -7.28
C ASP A 266 -38.37 58.88 -6.21
N LYS A 267 -38.64 60.10 -5.72
CA LYS A 267 -39.65 60.30 -4.65
C LYS A 267 -41.06 60.04 -5.14
N CYS A 268 -41.36 60.41 -6.37
CA CYS A 268 -42.70 60.49 -6.93
C CYS A 268 -43.19 59.20 -7.59
N ASN A 269 -42.32 58.23 -7.85
CA ASN A 269 -42.67 56.96 -8.50
C ASN A 269 -41.74 55.82 -8.02
N ASN A 270 -41.64 54.72 -8.78
CA ASN A 270 -40.71 53.61 -8.51
C ASN A 270 -39.59 53.50 -9.58
N THR A 271 -39.20 54.61 -10.22
CA THR A 271 -38.02 54.65 -11.10
C THR A 271 -36.75 55.00 -10.32
N TYR A 272 -35.60 54.72 -10.93
CA TYR A 272 -34.29 54.79 -10.29
C TYR A 272 -33.34 55.64 -11.13
N LYS A 273 -32.49 56.43 -10.46
CA LYS A 273 -31.36 57.13 -11.07
C LYS A 273 -30.07 56.41 -10.68
N TYR A 274 -29.25 56.12 -11.68
CA TYR A 274 -27.98 55.40 -11.53
C TYR A 274 -26.83 56.41 -11.58
N SER A 275 -25.82 56.25 -10.71
CA SER A 275 -24.54 56.95 -10.86
C SER A 275 -23.87 56.58 -12.18
N LEU A 276 -22.79 57.29 -12.54
CA LEU A 276 -21.80 56.70 -13.44
C LEU A 276 -21.23 55.42 -12.79
N PRO A 277 -20.88 54.39 -13.59
CA PRO A 277 -20.22 53.20 -13.06
C PRO A 277 -18.77 53.50 -12.70
N VAL A 278 -18.31 52.91 -11.60
CA VAL A 278 -16.88 52.55 -11.46
C VAL A 278 -16.68 51.21 -12.14
N GLU A 279 -15.63 51.08 -12.95
CA GLU A 279 -15.28 49.84 -13.65
C GLU A 279 -13.97 49.30 -13.09
N GLY A 280 -13.96 48.04 -12.68
CA GLY A 280 -12.79 47.33 -12.18
C GLY A 280 -12.50 46.09 -13.02
N TYR A 281 -11.23 45.83 -13.30
CA TYR A 281 -10.77 44.75 -14.16
C TYR A 281 -10.02 43.69 -13.33
N TYR A 282 -10.26 42.41 -13.63
CA TYR A 282 -9.61 41.28 -12.97
C TYR A 282 -8.99 40.28 -13.96
N VAL A 283 -8.01 39.54 -13.47
CA VAL A 283 -7.48 38.31 -14.08
C VAL A 283 -7.39 37.24 -13.00
N VAL A 284 -7.89 36.04 -13.28
CA VAL A 284 -7.78 34.90 -12.37
C VAL A 284 -6.36 34.35 -12.44
N ASP A 285 -5.81 34.06 -11.28
CA ASP A 285 -4.50 33.45 -11.09
C ASP A 285 -4.37 32.10 -11.82
N THR A 286 -3.13 31.66 -12.06
CA THR A 286 -2.82 30.37 -12.72
C THR A 286 -1.92 29.57 -11.79
N LEU A 287 -2.37 28.40 -11.34
CA LEU A 287 -1.64 27.67 -10.32
C LEU A 287 -0.30 27.12 -10.85
N PRO A 288 0.71 26.90 -9.99
CA PRO A 288 1.96 26.27 -10.39
C PRO A 288 1.76 24.82 -10.88
N GLU A 289 2.24 24.54 -12.09
CA GLU A 289 2.20 23.19 -12.68
C GLU A 289 3.33 22.34 -12.10
N THR A 290 2.96 21.27 -11.39
CA THR A 290 3.91 20.30 -10.82
C THR A 290 4.12 19.16 -11.82
N GLN A 291 5.36 18.91 -12.21
CA GLN A 291 5.75 17.78 -13.06
C GLN A 291 5.70 16.47 -12.26
N PRO A 292 5.61 15.30 -12.92
CA PRO A 292 5.67 14.01 -12.23
C PRO A 292 6.90 13.90 -11.33
N ILE A 293 6.71 13.45 -10.09
CA ILE A 293 7.81 13.23 -9.14
C ILE A 293 8.71 12.14 -9.69
N VAL A 294 10.02 12.38 -9.62
CA VAL A 294 11.04 11.38 -9.92
C VAL A 294 11.50 10.76 -8.61
N ILE A 295 11.43 9.44 -8.54
CA ILE A 295 12.08 8.63 -7.50
C ILE A 295 13.27 7.94 -8.19
N PRO A 296 14.52 8.28 -7.84
CA PRO A 296 15.70 7.61 -8.39
C PRO A 296 15.69 6.10 -8.08
N PRO A 297 16.22 5.25 -8.97
CA PRO A 297 16.30 3.81 -8.71
C PRO A 297 17.31 3.52 -7.60
N ASP A 298 16.89 2.71 -6.64
CA ASP A 298 17.71 2.22 -5.54
C ASP A 298 17.92 0.69 -5.64
N ILE A 299 18.88 0.14 -4.90
CA ILE A 299 19.19 -1.29 -4.84
C ILE A 299 19.77 -1.66 -3.48
N THR A 300 19.26 -2.73 -2.87
CA THR A 300 19.79 -3.23 -1.59
C THR A 300 21.17 -3.88 -1.74
N VAL A 301 21.90 -4.05 -0.64
CA VAL A 301 23.18 -4.81 -0.57
C VAL A 301 23.05 -6.20 -1.20
N ASN A 302 21.89 -6.87 -1.03
CA ASN A 302 21.63 -8.18 -1.60
C ASN A 302 21.15 -8.15 -3.07
N GLY A 303 21.06 -6.98 -3.70
CA GLY A 303 20.71 -6.81 -5.11
C GLY A 303 19.21 -6.78 -5.43
N CYS A 304 18.34 -6.60 -4.43
CA CYS A 304 16.90 -6.44 -4.64
C CYS A 304 16.56 -4.99 -5.01
N VAL A 305 15.57 -4.80 -5.89
CA VAL A 305 15.08 -3.49 -6.33
C VAL A 305 13.56 -3.41 -6.18
N SER A 306 13.05 -2.25 -5.75
CA SER A 306 11.61 -1.99 -5.71
C SER A 306 11.30 -0.62 -6.30
N SER A 307 10.27 -0.53 -7.13
CA SER A 307 9.79 0.71 -7.75
C SER A 307 8.43 1.17 -7.22
N THR A 308 7.91 0.50 -6.19
CA THR A 308 6.60 0.81 -5.59
C THR A 308 6.57 0.75 -4.07
N TYR A 309 7.66 0.34 -3.40
CA TYR A 309 7.74 0.23 -1.94
C TYR A 309 9.02 0.85 -1.37
N THR A 310 8.92 1.39 -0.15
CA THR A 310 10.05 1.63 0.75
C THR A 310 10.15 0.52 1.79
N GLY A 311 11.36 -0.03 1.91
CA GLY A 311 11.74 -1.06 2.89
C GLY A 311 12.53 -0.53 4.08
N SER A 312 13.10 -1.46 4.85
CA SER A 312 14.13 -1.15 5.85
C SER A 312 15.43 -0.63 5.23
N GLU A 313 15.68 -0.97 3.97
CA GLU A 313 16.84 -0.54 3.18
C GLU A 313 16.43 0.10 1.85
N ILE A 314 15.66 -0.61 1.00
CA ILE A 314 15.28 -0.10 -0.33
C ILE A 314 14.46 1.18 -0.24
N ASN A 315 14.81 2.18 -1.03
CA ASN A 315 14.17 3.49 -1.04
C ASN A 315 14.02 4.08 0.39
N ASN A 316 14.99 3.83 1.28
CA ASN A 316 15.04 4.35 2.64
C ASN A 316 16.44 4.92 2.95
N PRO A 317 16.66 6.23 2.74
CA PRO A 317 15.67 7.28 2.54
C PRO A 317 14.99 7.25 1.16
N LEU A 318 13.69 7.53 1.15
CA LEU A 318 12.96 7.83 -0.08
C LEU A 318 13.35 9.25 -0.55
N HIS A 319 13.98 9.33 -1.72
CA HIS A 319 14.41 10.59 -2.31
C HIS A 319 13.31 11.17 -3.21
N ILE A 320 12.85 12.38 -2.88
CA ILE A 320 11.78 13.08 -3.59
C ILE A 320 12.36 14.25 -4.39
N GLU A 321 12.28 14.16 -5.72
CA GLU A 321 12.54 15.28 -6.63
C GLU A 321 11.22 15.77 -7.25
N ALA A 322 10.73 16.94 -6.80
CA ALA A 322 9.52 17.57 -7.33
C ALA A 322 9.86 18.87 -8.07
N THR A 323 9.68 18.88 -9.39
CA THR A 323 9.89 20.06 -10.24
C THR A 323 8.57 20.76 -10.52
N THR A 324 8.52 22.08 -10.36
CA THR A 324 7.31 22.89 -10.59
C THR A 324 7.62 24.17 -11.36
N SER A 325 6.64 24.69 -12.08
CA SER A 325 6.75 25.96 -12.82
C SER A 325 5.43 26.71 -12.79
N ASP A 326 5.50 28.01 -12.52
CA ASP A 326 4.37 28.92 -12.58
C ASP A 326 4.48 29.80 -13.84
N VAL A 327 3.47 29.72 -14.71
CA VAL A 327 3.37 30.49 -15.96
C VAL A 327 3.33 31.99 -15.70
N ASN A 328 2.84 32.40 -14.54
CA ASN A 328 2.53 33.77 -14.20
C ASN A 328 3.64 34.44 -13.35
N SER A 329 4.31 33.69 -12.46
CA SER A 329 5.62 34.01 -11.85
C SER A 329 6.11 32.92 -10.87
N ASN A 330 7.28 32.31 -11.11
CA ASN A 330 7.90 31.39 -10.14
C ASN A 330 8.16 32.01 -8.75
N ASP A 331 8.38 33.33 -8.67
CA ASP A 331 8.65 34.01 -7.39
C ASP A 331 7.48 33.89 -6.40
N GLU A 332 6.27 33.67 -6.93
CA GLU A 332 5.01 33.57 -6.19
C GLU A 332 4.82 32.19 -5.54
N ILE A 333 5.56 31.16 -5.98
CA ILE A 333 5.59 29.84 -5.34
C ILE A 333 6.07 29.98 -3.89
N GLN A 334 5.25 29.49 -2.96
CA GLN A 334 5.44 29.54 -1.50
C GLN A 334 5.70 28.17 -0.86
N ALA A 335 5.22 27.06 -1.43
CA ALA A 335 5.48 25.73 -0.88
C ALA A 335 5.36 24.60 -1.91
N PHE A 336 5.81 23.42 -1.53
CA PHE A 336 5.37 22.14 -2.09
C PHE A 336 4.76 21.29 -1.00
N VAL A 337 3.65 20.62 -1.32
CA VAL A 337 2.93 19.67 -0.44
C VAL A 337 3.03 18.28 -1.05
N LEU A 338 3.43 17.30 -0.23
CA LEU A 338 3.31 15.87 -0.48
C LEU A 338 2.39 15.28 0.61
N TRP A 339 1.49 14.37 0.27
CA TRP A 339 0.56 13.80 1.24
C TRP A 339 0.38 12.29 1.02
N LEU A 340 0.73 11.52 2.04
CA LEU A 340 0.54 10.08 2.12
C LEU A 340 -0.83 9.83 2.76
N SER A 341 -1.79 9.26 2.02
CA SER A 341 -3.11 8.93 2.55
C SER A 341 -3.53 7.51 2.20
N LYS A 342 -4.13 6.80 3.16
CA LYS A 342 -4.82 5.52 2.91
C LYS A 342 -6.21 5.72 2.28
N ASP A 343 -6.74 6.94 2.31
CA ASP A 343 -7.99 7.34 1.67
C ASP A 343 -7.79 7.80 0.22
N SER A 344 -8.88 7.82 -0.57
CA SER A 344 -8.88 8.25 -1.98
C SER A 344 -9.02 9.77 -2.17
N SER A 345 -8.93 10.56 -1.10
CA SER A 345 -9.05 12.02 -1.13
C SER A 345 -8.46 12.64 0.12
N VAL A 346 -7.90 13.84 0.00
CA VAL A 346 -7.36 14.62 1.13
C VAL A 346 -8.19 15.89 1.35
N PRO A 347 -8.05 16.58 2.50
CA PRO A 347 -8.78 17.82 2.76
C PRO A 347 -8.52 18.90 1.70
N THR A 348 -9.55 19.61 1.27
CA THR A 348 -9.45 20.67 0.24
C THR A 348 -8.99 22.02 0.80
N SER A 349 -9.12 22.24 2.11
CA SER A 349 -8.53 23.40 2.78
C SER A 349 -8.20 23.05 4.22
N THR A 350 -7.06 23.56 4.69
CA THR A 350 -6.47 23.23 5.99
C THR A 350 -5.98 24.51 6.67
N THR A 351 -5.71 24.43 7.98
CA THR A 351 -5.20 25.57 8.75
C THR A 351 -3.75 25.34 9.14
N ILE A 352 -2.89 26.35 8.96
CA ILE A 352 -1.52 26.40 9.46
C ILE A 352 -1.55 26.86 10.92
N THR A 353 -1.01 26.03 11.82
CA THR A 353 -0.93 26.28 13.27
C THR A 353 0.47 26.69 13.70
N ALA A 354 0.59 27.30 14.89
CA ALA A 354 1.88 27.71 15.44
C ALA A 354 2.71 26.54 16.02
N SER A 355 2.10 25.37 16.20
CA SER A 355 2.71 24.19 16.81
C SER A 355 2.32 22.91 16.07
N TYR A 356 3.22 21.94 16.08
CA TYR A 356 3.00 20.55 15.68
C TYR A 356 2.67 19.69 16.91
N THR A 357 1.79 18.68 16.75
CA THR A 357 1.27 17.85 17.84
C THR A 357 1.29 16.34 17.53
N GLY A 358 2.03 15.91 16.50
CA GLY A 358 1.98 14.53 15.99
C GLY A 358 0.92 14.33 14.90
N SER A 359 1.19 13.40 13.99
CA SER A 359 0.41 12.98 12.82
C SER A 359 -0.34 11.67 13.07
N THR A 360 -1.07 11.15 12.08
CA THR A 360 -1.59 9.78 12.07
C THR A 360 -0.80 8.91 11.09
N ASP A 361 -0.94 7.59 11.20
CA ASP A 361 -0.38 6.60 10.27
C ASP A 361 -1.24 6.40 9.01
N ALA A 362 -2.47 6.92 9.00
CA ALA A 362 -3.38 6.86 7.86
C ALA A 362 -3.30 8.10 6.95
N ASP A 363 -3.01 9.29 7.51
CA ASP A 363 -3.05 10.58 6.81
C ASP A 363 -1.92 11.52 7.26
N LEU A 364 -0.86 11.56 6.46
CA LEU A 364 0.36 12.30 6.77
C LEU A 364 0.74 13.20 5.58
N GLY A 365 0.54 14.50 5.75
CA GLY A 365 1.05 15.52 4.86
C GLY A 365 2.43 16.02 5.31
N ILE A 366 3.29 16.32 4.34
CA ILE A 366 4.58 17.01 4.49
C ILE A 366 4.54 18.25 3.58
N MET A 367 4.94 19.41 4.11
CA MET A 367 5.00 20.66 3.35
C MET A 367 6.36 21.35 3.53
N ILE A 368 7.05 21.58 2.42
CA ILE A 368 8.31 22.35 2.36
C ILE A 368 7.96 23.78 1.94
N ARG A 369 8.09 24.74 2.85
CA ARG A 369 7.59 26.11 2.69
C ARG A 369 8.69 27.16 2.70
N LYS A 370 8.58 28.17 1.84
CA LYS A 370 9.44 29.36 1.76
C LYS A 370 9.47 30.10 3.10
N ASN A 371 10.65 30.49 3.55
CA ASN A 371 10.83 31.16 4.83
C ASN A 371 10.85 32.68 4.60
N GLY A 372 9.67 33.30 4.68
CA GLY A 372 9.48 34.65 4.19
C GLY A 372 9.66 34.69 2.67
N SER A 373 10.69 35.40 2.18
CA SER A 373 11.04 35.44 0.77
C SER A 373 12.18 34.50 0.39
N ASP A 374 12.72 33.70 1.33
CA ASP A 374 13.96 32.95 1.16
C ASP A 374 13.73 31.43 1.08
N TRP A 375 14.47 30.80 0.15
CA TRP A 375 14.53 29.35 -0.06
C TRP A 375 15.80 28.72 0.55
N SER A 376 16.76 29.51 1.07
CA SER A 376 18.02 29.01 1.63
C SER A 376 17.87 28.22 2.95
N ASN A 377 16.74 28.41 3.65
CA ASN A 377 16.40 27.72 4.88
C ASN A 377 14.87 27.53 4.96
N PRO A 378 14.29 26.61 4.16
CA PRO A 378 12.86 26.42 4.08
C PRO A 378 12.31 25.83 5.39
N SER A 379 11.07 26.17 5.72
CA SER A 379 10.38 25.64 6.90
C SER A 379 9.66 24.34 6.55
N ILE A 380 9.88 23.30 7.35
CA ILE A 380 9.23 22.00 7.21
C ILE A 380 7.98 21.97 8.09
N TYR A 381 6.85 21.55 7.53
CA TYR A 381 5.59 21.35 8.23
C TYR A 381 5.10 19.92 8.01
N ALA A 382 4.33 19.40 8.97
CA ALA A 382 3.59 18.15 8.83
C ALA A 382 2.15 18.31 9.34
N THR A 383 1.26 17.40 8.94
CA THR A 383 -0.13 17.38 9.40
C THR A 383 -0.22 16.93 10.86
N ASN A 384 -0.95 17.66 11.68
CA ASN A 384 -1.38 17.22 13.00
C ASN A 384 -2.48 16.15 12.87
N VAL A 385 -2.79 15.43 13.94
CA VAL A 385 -3.95 14.52 14.04
C VAL A 385 -5.28 15.19 13.60
N ALA A 386 -5.41 16.50 13.78
CA ALA A 386 -6.57 17.29 13.33
C ALA A 386 -6.49 17.77 11.86
N LEU A 387 -5.57 17.21 11.07
CA LEU A 387 -5.27 17.56 9.67
C LEU A 387 -4.97 19.06 9.45
N THR A 388 -4.31 19.69 10.42
CA THR A 388 -3.79 21.06 10.37
C THR A 388 -2.27 21.06 10.25
N TRP A 389 -1.67 22.06 9.59
CA TRP A 389 -0.23 22.11 9.34
C TRP A 389 0.54 22.70 10.52
N GLY A 390 1.30 21.86 11.24
CA GLY A 390 2.19 22.28 12.31
C GLY A 390 3.66 22.31 11.87
N PRO A 391 4.47 23.31 12.29
CA PRO A 391 5.90 23.37 11.97
C PRO A 391 6.67 22.27 12.72
N VAL A 392 7.47 21.51 11.99
CA VAL A 392 8.24 20.37 12.52
C VAL A 392 9.64 20.84 12.95
N THR A 393 10.07 20.42 14.13
CA THR A 393 11.41 20.72 14.64
C THR A 393 12.39 19.60 14.29
N ASN A 394 13.59 19.93 13.82
CA ASN A 394 14.64 18.98 13.41
C ASN A 394 14.24 17.96 12.32
N GLY A 395 13.13 18.19 11.61
CA GLY A 395 12.66 17.31 10.53
C GLY A 395 11.94 16.04 10.96
N TYR A 396 11.68 15.80 12.25
CA TYR A 396 11.04 14.56 12.72
C TYR A 396 9.51 14.65 12.76
N VAL A 397 8.84 13.84 11.94
CA VAL A 397 7.39 13.61 12.01
C VAL A 397 7.13 12.52 13.05
N GLN A 398 6.10 12.71 13.88
CA GLN A 398 5.79 11.84 15.01
C GLN A 398 4.41 11.21 14.90
N ILE A 399 4.28 9.94 15.26
CA ILE A 399 2.99 9.25 15.46
C ILE A 399 3.01 8.67 16.88
N ASN A 400 1.93 8.85 17.63
CA ASN A 400 1.81 8.41 19.04
C ASN A 400 2.94 8.89 20.00
N GLY A 401 3.75 9.87 19.59
CA GLY A 401 4.91 10.38 20.33
C GLY A 401 6.25 9.76 19.94
N GLU A 402 6.28 8.77 19.04
CA GLU A 402 7.50 8.19 18.47
C GLU A 402 7.84 8.88 17.14
N ASN A 403 9.14 9.05 16.84
CA ASN A 403 9.59 9.60 15.56
C ASN A 403 9.49 8.51 14.47
N VAL A 404 8.71 8.75 13.41
CA VAL A 404 8.43 7.76 12.35
C VAL A 404 9.01 8.12 10.99
N ILE A 405 9.13 9.41 10.69
CA ILE A 405 9.80 9.91 9.47
C ILE A 405 10.80 10.97 9.90
N ARG A 406 11.98 10.95 9.29
CA ARG A 406 12.94 12.05 9.33
C ARG A 406 13.06 12.68 7.95
N ILE A 407 12.81 13.98 7.89
CA ILE A 407 12.89 14.82 6.70
C ILE A 407 14.23 15.57 6.75
N TYR A 408 15.10 15.38 5.75
CA TYR A 408 16.43 15.99 5.69
C TYR A 408 16.94 16.18 4.26
N ASP A 409 18.16 16.68 4.13
CA ASP A 409 18.80 17.12 2.87
C ASP A 409 17.93 18.10 2.05
N VAL A 410 17.04 18.85 2.72
CA VAL A 410 16.07 19.75 2.07
C VAL A 410 16.77 20.90 1.35
N SER A 411 16.65 20.90 0.03
CA SER A 411 17.15 21.92 -0.89
C SER A 411 16.01 22.41 -1.79
N VAL A 412 15.92 23.74 -1.99
CA VAL A 412 14.97 24.32 -2.94
C VAL A 412 15.70 25.27 -3.88
N THR A 413 15.73 24.94 -5.17
CA THR A 413 16.44 25.72 -6.19
C THR A 413 15.45 26.34 -7.17
N GLN A 414 15.42 27.67 -7.23
CA GLN A 414 14.49 28.45 -8.07
C GLN A 414 15.24 29.09 -9.25
N THR A 415 14.85 28.70 -10.47
CA THR A 415 15.38 29.20 -11.75
C THR A 415 14.22 29.43 -12.75
N THR A 416 14.27 28.84 -13.96
CA THR A 416 13.10 28.76 -14.85
C THR A 416 12.02 27.83 -14.32
N ASN A 417 12.41 26.87 -13.47
CA ASN A 417 11.53 26.02 -12.66
C ASN A 417 11.97 26.14 -11.20
N THR A 418 11.11 25.76 -10.24
CA THR A 418 11.49 25.52 -8.86
C THR A 418 11.60 24.02 -8.62
N LEU A 419 12.78 23.56 -8.19
CA LEU A 419 13.02 22.17 -7.81
C LEU A 419 13.00 22.08 -6.28
N PHE A 420 12.17 21.19 -5.74
CA PHE A 420 12.20 20.73 -4.37
C PHE A 420 12.89 19.37 -4.33
N ASP A 421 13.97 19.27 -3.57
CA ASP A 421 14.82 18.09 -3.44
C ASP A 421 14.97 17.80 -1.93
N TYR A 422 14.52 16.64 -1.48
CA TYR A 422 14.60 16.24 -0.07
C TYR A 422 14.45 14.73 0.12
N LYS A 423 14.83 14.25 1.31
CA LYS A 423 14.81 12.83 1.69
C LYS A 423 13.85 12.56 2.84
N LEU A 424 13.19 11.40 2.78
CA LEU A 424 12.30 10.85 3.80
C LEU A 424 12.86 9.51 4.29
N GLU A 425 13.52 9.49 5.45
CA GLU A 425 13.96 8.26 6.13
C GLU A 425 12.81 7.78 7.03
N PHE A 426 12.32 6.56 6.78
CA PHE A 426 11.28 5.91 7.58
C PHE A 426 11.94 5.08 8.69
N LEU A 427 11.61 5.39 9.93
CA LEU A 427 12.30 4.88 11.11
C LEU A 427 11.55 3.69 11.69
N SER A 428 12.22 2.55 11.92
CA SER A 428 11.57 1.37 12.50
C SER A 428 11.44 1.44 14.04
N ASN A 429 10.21 1.38 14.53
CA ASN A 429 9.74 1.51 15.92
C ASN A 429 8.34 0.86 16.08
N SER A 430 7.64 1.07 17.21
CA SER A 430 6.34 0.43 17.47
C SER A 430 5.15 1.10 16.78
N SER A 431 5.35 2.32 16.27
CA SER A 431 4.36 3.17 15.61
C SER A 431 4.61 3.35 14.11
N ASN A 432 5.30 2.38 13.47
CA ASN A 432 5.66 2.41 12.05
C ASN A 432 4.48 2.72 11.13
N MET A 433 4.76 3.45 10.05
CA MET A 433 3.88 3.48 8.88
C MET A 433 4.02 2.16 8.12
N TYR A 434 2.91 1.65 7.61
CA TYR A 434 2.88 0.37 6.88
C TYR A 434 1.69 0.30 5.91
N GLY A 435 1.85 -0.50 4.85
CA GLY A 435 0.85 -0.73 3.81
C GLY A 435 0.91 0.29 2.67
N MET A 436 -0.09 0.25 1.79
CA MET A 436 -0.19 1.13 0.61
C MET A 436 -0.82 2.48 0.94
N TYR A 437 -0.23 3.54 0.38
CA TYR A 437 -0.70 4.92 0.42
C TYR A 437 -0.91 5.43 -1.00
N ASN A 438 -1.98 6.19 -1.21
CA ASN A 438 -2.10 7.08 -2.36
C ASN A 438 -1.26 8.34 -2.04
N VAL A 439 -0.37 8.73 -2.94
CA VAL A 439 0.55 9.86 -2.77
C VAL A 439 0.02 11.03 -3.56
N PHE A 440 -0.55 12.00 -2.86
CA PHE A 440 -1.01 13.27 -3.44
C PHE A 440 0.11 14.31 -3.38
N GLY A 441 0.09 15.29 -4.28
CA GLY A 441 0.97 16.45 -4.17
C GLY A 441 0.63 17.61 -5.07
N GLN A 442 1.08 18.80 -4.67
CA GLN A 442 0.89 20.06 -5.39
C GLN A 442 1.85 21.14 -4.89
N SER A 443 2.32 22.00 -5.79
CA SER A 443 2.96 23.27 -5.47
C SER A 443 1.95 24.37 -5.17
N ILE A 444 2.24 25.17 -4.15
CA ILE A 444 1.37 26.20 -3.58
C ILE A 444 1.96 27.57 -3.85
N ASP A 445 1.18 28.49 -4.40
CA ASP A 445 1.54 29.90 -4.62
C ASP A 445 1.09 30.84 -3.47
N SER A 446 1.24 32.15 -3.69
CA SER A 446 0.89 33.19 -2.71
C SER A 446 -0.60 33.52 -2.61
N TYR A 447 -1.41 33.19 -3.62
CA TYR A 447 -2.87 33.36 -3.62
C TYR A 447 -3.59 32.18 -2.95
N MET A 448 -3.00 30.98 -2.97
CA MET A 448 -3.49 29.80 -2.25
C MET A 448 -3.39 29.93 -0.72
N ILE A 449 -2.58 30.86 -0.19
CA ILE A 449 -2.40 31.07 1.26
C ILE A 449 -3.16 32.33 1.72
N ASN A 450 -4.31 32.16 2.35
CA ASN A 450 -5.04 33.26 2.99
C ASN A 450 -4.79 33.28 4.51
N SER A 451 -3.88 34.16 4.95
CA SER A 451 -3.51 34.33 6.36
C SER A 451 -2.93 33.04 6.96
N ASN A 452 -3.75 32.25 7.68
CA ASN A 452 -3.39 30.93 8.21
C ASN A 452 -4.19 29.79 7.56
N ILE A 453 -5.00 30.07 6.54
CA ILE A 453 -5.74 29.05 5.78
C ILE A 453 -4.94 28.75 4.51
N LEU A 454 -4.67 27.48 4.29
CA LEU A 454 -4.15 26.95 3.04
C LEU A 454 -5.31 26.40 2.21
N ASP A 455 -5.40 26.84 0.95
CA ASP A 455 -6.16 26.13 -0.07
C ASP A 455 -5.26 25.07 -0.70
N GLN A 456 -5.77 23.84 -0.73
CA GLN A 456 -5.15 22.67 -1.33
C GLN A 456 -6.21 21.86 -2.10
N SER A 457 -7.28 22.54 -2.57
CA SER A 457 -8.42 21.92 -3.25
C SER A 457 -8.11 21.40 -4.65
N TYR A 458 -6.93 21.75 -5.16
CA TYR A 458 -6.40 21.37 -6.46
C TYR A 458 -5.30 20.30 -6.37
N ILE A 459 -5.04 19.75 -5.18
CA ILE A 459 -4.04 18.71 -5.00
C ILE A 459 -4.44 17.44 -5.76
N SER A 460 -3.51 16.88 -6.53
CA SER A 460 -3.73 15.73 -7.38
C SER A 460 -3.09 14.47 -6.82
N ASP A 461 -3.73 13.32 -7.04
CA ASP A 461 -3.12 12.01 -6.92
C ASP A 461 -1.95 11.89 -7.93
N LEU A 462 -0.80 11.38 -7.47
CA LEU A 462 0.43 11.29 -8.27
C LEU A 462 0.79 9.83 -8.57
N PHE A 463 0.83 8.99 -7.53
CA PHE A 463 1.15 7.55 -7.61
C PHE A 463 0.80 6.85 -6.30
N ASN A 464 0.77 5.52 -6.32
CA ASN A 464 0.65 4.72 -5.10
C ASN A 464 2.02 4.26 -4.62
N TRP A 465 2.27 4.33 -3.32
CA TRP A 465 3.52 3.91 -2.69
C TRP A 465 3.25 3.07 -1.44
N GLY A 466 3.96 1.95 -1.33
CA GLY A 466 3.92 1.09 -0.17
C GLY A 466 5.03 1.41 0.83
N ILE A 467 4.77 1.20 2.10
CA ILE A 467 5.79 1.24 3.16
C ILE A 467 5.71 -0.08 3.90
N ASP A 468 6.85 -0.73 4.10
CA ASP A 468 6.96 -1.94 4.89
C ASP A 468 8.36 -2.07 5.49
N LEU A 469 8.48 -1.97 6.81
CA LEU A 469 9.77 -2.02 7.52
C LEU A 469 9.93 -3.36 8.28
N THR A 470 9.24 -4.41 7.82
CA THR A 470 9.15 -5.71 8.49
C THR A 470 9.79 -6.77 7.61
N ASN A 471 10.65 -7.62 8.17
CA ASN A 471 11.17 -8.75 7.40
C ASN A 471 10.09 -9.82 7.20
N PRO A 472 10.05 -10.50 6.03
CA PRO A 472 9.23 -11.69 5.85
C PRO A 472 9.64 -12.80 6.83
N THR A 473 8.75 -13.75 7.09
CA THR A 473 9.08 -14.99 7.80
C THR A 473 9.48 -16.08 6.82
N VAL A 474 10.48 -16.86 7.21
CA VAL A 474 10.71 -18.22 6.71
C VAL A 474 10.29 -19.13 7.87
N ASP A 475 9.47 -20.13 7.59
CA ASP A 475 9.16 -21.15 8.61
C ASP A 475 10.29 -22.19 8.68
N ASN A 476 10.23 -23.11 9.64
CA ASN A 476 11.21 -24.19 9.70
C ASN A 476 11.15 -25.02 8.40
N VAL A 477 12.28 -25.12 7.71
CA VAL A 477 12.49 -26.05 6.61
C VAL A 477 12.61 -27.46 7.19
N THR A 478 11.97 -28.45 6.58
CA THR A 478 12.04 -29.85 7.03
C THR A 478 12.39 -30.78 5.89
N GLN A 479 13.03 -31.90 6.22
CA GLN A 479 13.46 -32.92 5.26
C GLN A 479 12.86 -34.30 5.56
N GLN A 480 12.63 -35.10 4.52
CA GLN A 480 12.21 -36.51 4.63
C GLN A 480 12.88 -37.35 3.54
N VAL A 481 13.87 -38.16 3.93
CA VAL A 481 14.59 -39.09 3.04
C VAL A 481 13.62 -40.05 2.37
N GLN A 482 13.70 -40.16 1.04
CA GLN A 482 12.88 -41.07 0.23
C GLN A 482 13.71 -42.26 -0.26
N ASP A 483 14.93 -41.99 -0.72
CA ASP A 483 15.86 -42.98 -1.27
C ASP A 483 17.31 -42.50 -1.10
N PRO A 484 18.35 -43.24 -1.55
CA PRO A 484 19.76 -42.89 -1.35
C PRO A 484 20.20 -41.53 -1.92
N SER A 485 19.44 -40.96 -2.86
CA SER A 485 19.77 -39.71 -3.55
C SER A 485 18.67 -38.65 -3.47
N ASN A 486 17.43 -39.00 -3.14
CA ASN A 486 16.29 -38.08 -3.03
C ASN A 486 15.80 -37.88 -1.58
N THR A 487 15.62 -36.62 -1.18
CA THR A 487 14.90 -36.21 0.04
C THR A 487 13.79 -35.22 -0.33
N GLU A 488 12.62 -35.32 0.31
CA GLU A 488 11.58 -34.29 0.21
C GLU A 488 11.95 -33.12 1.12
N LEU A 489 12.01 -31.91 0.58
CA LEU A 489 12.30 -30.67 1.29
C LEU A 489 11.03 -29.83 1.34
N THR A 490 10.46 -29.62 2.54
CA THR A 490 9.29 -28.78 2.75
C THR A 490 9.70 -27.43 3.33
N TRP A 491 9.23 -26.35 2.72
CA TRP A 491 9.55 -24.98 3.13
C TRP A 491 8.34 -24.07 2.95
N SER A 492 8.22 -23.04 3.79
CA SER A 492 7.22 -21.98 3.61
C SER A 492 7.72 -20.61 4.04
N THR A 493 7.15 -19.58 3.42
CA THR A 493 7.50 -18.18 3.61
C THR A 493 6.23 -17.33 3.64
N THR A 494 6.17 -16.37 4.56
CA THR A 494 5.01 -15.47 4.65
C THR A 494 5.43 -14.02 4.85
N ASP A 495 4.68 -13.11 4.25
CA ASP A 495 4.60 -11.72 4.68
C ASP A 495 3.13 -11.28 4.74
N SER A 496 2.85 -10.32 5.61
CA SER A 496 1.51 -9.79 5.90
C SER A 496 1.29 -8.33 5.50
N THR A 497 2.33 -7.62 5.01
CA THR A 497 2.30 -6.16 4.80
C THR A 497 2.46 -5.76 3.34
N SER A 498 3.52 -6.22 2.66
CA SER A 498 3.80 -5.96 1.24
C SER A 498 3.66 -7.21 0.36
N GLY A 499 3.68 -8.40 0.96
CA GLY A 499 3.56 -9.71 0.31
C GLY A 499 4.89 -10.22 -0.27
N MET A 500 4.97 -11.54 -0.46
CA MET A 500 6.16 -12.19 -1.01
C MET A 500 6.46 -11.75 -2.44
N LEU A 501 7.70 -11.30 -2.69
CA LEU A 501 8.25 -11.04 -4.01
C LEU A 501 8.97 -12.27 -4.55
N ARG A 502 9.92 -12.81 -3.77
CA ARG A 502 10.82 -13.88 -4.21
C ARG A 502 11.34 -14.70 -3.03
N THR A 503 11.55 -15.99 -3.24
CA THR A 503 12.37 -16.84 -2.38
C THR A 503 13.58 -17.35 -3.18
N VAL A 504 14.76 -17.26 -2.59
CA VAL A 504 16.04 -17.75 -3.14
C VAL A 504 16.48 -18.91 -2.27
N MET A 505 16.70 -20.08 -2.86
CA MET A 505 17.21 -21.26 -2.16
C MET A 505 18.62 -21.60 -2.66
N ASN A 506 19.59 -21.52 -1.77
CA ASN A 506 20.99 -21.88 -2.02
C ASN A 506 21.33 -23.25 -1.39
N GLY A 507 22.36 -23.91 -1.92
CA GLY A 507 22.95 -25.10 -1.31
C GLY A 507 24.46 -24.99 -1.28
N TYR A 508 25.07 -25.36 -0.15
CA TYR A 508 26.52 -25.35 0.03
C TYR A 508 27.00 -26.66 0.65
N ARG A 509 28.32 -26.88 0.60
CA ARG A 509 28.98 -28.10 1.05
C ARG A 509 29.90 -27.83 2.23
N THR A 510 29.73 -28.61 3.30
CA THR A 510 30.60 -28.60 4.47
C THR A 510 31.18 -30.01 4.68
N GLY A 511 32.44 -30.19 4.31
CA GLY A 511 33.12 -31.51 4.33
C GLY A 511 32.69 -32.45 3.20
N GLY A 512 32.96 -33.75 3.36
CA GLY A 512 32.70 -34.79 2.35
C GLY A 512 33.83 -34.98 1.33
N THR A 513 33.67 -35.96 0.44
CA THR A 513 34.67 -36.32 -0.58
C THR A 513 34.44 -35.67 -1.94
N GLU A 514 33.17 -35.41 -2.28
CA GLU A 514 32.76 -34.85 -3.58
C GLU A 514 31.92 -33.56 -3.40
N THR A 515 32.12 -32.62 -4.33
CA THR A 515 31.36 -31.36 -4.46
C THR A 515 30.56 -31.40 -5.77
N ASP A 516 29.53 -32.23 -5.80
CA ASP A 516 28.74 -32.51 -6.99
C ASP A 516 27.52 -31.60 -7.13
N ILE A 517 26.83 -31.71 -8.27
CA ILE A 517 25.58 -31.02 -8.55
C ILE A 517 24.44 -31.62 -7.71
N ALA A 518 23.60 -30.74 -7.13
CA ALA A 518 22.27 -31.07 -6.65
C ALA A 518 21.19 -30.58 -7.63
N GLN A 519 20.03 -31.24 -7.65
CA GLN A 519 18.90 -30.90 -8.52
C GLN A 519 17.60 -30.82 -7.70
N LEU A 520 16.68 -29.93 -8.06
CA LEU A 520 15.41 -29.76 -7.35
C LEU A 520 14.22 -30.01 -8.28
N PHE A 521 13.31 -30.89 -7.89
CA PHE A 521 12.17 -31.34 -8.69
C PHE A 521 10.83 -30.88 -8.08
N LEU A 522 10.01 -30.20 -8.90
CA LEU A 522 8.78 -29.54 -8.45
C LEU A 522 7.59 -30.50 -8.22
N PRO A 523 6.73 -30.25 -7.20
CA PRO A 523 5.71 -31.20 -6.71
C PRO A 523 4.61 -31.63 -7.69
N ALA A 524 4.38 -30.89 -8.77
CA ALA A 524 3.27 -31.19 -9.69
C ALA A 524 3.32 -32.62 -10.29
N THR A 525 4.52 -33.21 -10.37
CA THR A 525 4.78 -34.64 -10.66
C THR A 525 6.16 -35.12 -10.17
N TYR A 526 6.99 -34.25 -9.57
CA TYR A 526 8.43 -34.47 -9.36
C TYR A 526 9.23 -34.83 -10.63
N THR A 527 8.72 -34.50 -11.83
CA THR A 527 9.43 -34.73 -13.11
C THR A 527 10.05 -33.47 -13.72
N VAL A 528 9.79 -32.30 -13.15
CA VAL A 528 10.27 -31.01 -13.65
C VAL A 528 11.46 -30.57 -12.80
N ASN A 529 12.68 -30.77 -13.30
CA ASN A 529 13.88 -30.19 -12.72
C ASN A 529 13.82 -28.65 -12.85
N LYS A 530 13.97 -27.95 -11.72
CA LYS A 530 14.01 -26.49 -11.60
C LYS A 530 15.36 -25.90 -12.05
N GLY A 531 16.43 -26.69 -11.96
CA GLY A 531 17.79 -26.33 -12.34
C GLY A 531 18.84 -27.10 -11.55
N ASP A 532 20.06 -27.11 -12.07
CA ASP A 532 21.22 -27.73 -11.44
C ASP A 532 21.93 -26.69 -10.56
N LEU A 533 22.22 -27.05 -9.30
CA LEU A 533 22.92 -26.21 -8.33
C LEU A 533 24.27 -26.84 -7.99
N THR A 534 25.35 -26.07 -8.09
CA THR A 534 26.70 -26.55 -7.76
C THR A 534 26.96 -26.36 -6.27
N LEU A 535 27.22 -27.45 -5.54
CA LEU A 535 27.49 -27.41 -4.11
C LEU A 535 28.94 -26.95 -3.83
N GLY A 536 29.14 -25.63 -3.88
CA GLY A 536 30.40 -25.00 -3.49
C GLY A 536 30.61 -24.97 -1.98
N ALA A 537 31.82 -24.63 -1.52
CA ALA A 537 32.08 -24.39 -0.11
C ALA A 537 31.22 -23.25 0.44
N LEU A 538 30.83 -23.34 1.72
CA LEU A 538 30.04 -22.32 2.41
C LEU A 538 30.73 -20.94 2.37
N PRO A 539 30.11 -19.91 1.77
CA PRO A 539 30.71 -18.58 1.61
C PRO A 539 30.50 -17.71 2.87
N LEU A 540 30.84 -16.41 2.81
CA LEU A 540 30.48 -15.50 3.89
C LEU A 540 28.97 -15.28 3.93
N ALA A 541 28.39 -15.07 5.12
CA ALA A 541 26.95 -14.89 5.29
C ALA A 541 26.33 -13.73 4.47
N SER A 542 27.13 -12.75 4.06
CA SER A 542 26.72 -11.64 3.17
C SER A 542 26.65 -12.02 1.69
N GLU A 543 27.08 -13.23 1.32
CA GLU A 543 27.11 -13.75 -0.05
C GLU A 543 26.03 -14.84 -0.26
N ILE A 544 25.28 -15.18 0.79
CA ILE A 544 24.19 -16.16 0.79
C ILE A 544 22.86 -15.46 0.49
N GLY A 545 22.00 -16.09 -0.31
CA GLY A 545 20.63 -15.63 -0.52
C GLY A 545 20.48 -14.42 -1.43
N LEU A 546 21.50 -14.07 -2.23
CA LEU A 546 21.48 -12.87 -3.08
C LEU A 546 20.29 -12.90 -4.07
N PHE A 547 19.61 -11.77 -4.24
CA PHE A 547 18.32 -11.68 -4.93
C PHE A 547 18.34 -12.17 -6.39
N ASN A 548 19.49 -12.06 -7.05
CA ASN A 548 19.76 -12.54 -8.41
C ASN A 548 20.97 -13.48 -8.45
N ASP A 549 21.13 -14.36 -7.45
CA ASP A 549 22.16 -15.39 -7.47
C ASP A 549 21.98 -16.33 -8.68
N SER A 550 23.07 -16.61 -9.39
CA SER A 550 23.11 -17.55 -10.51
C SER A 550 23.22 -19.02 -10.09
N ASN A 551 23.63 -19.30 -8.84
CA ASN A 551 23.77 -20.65 -8.28
C ASN A 551 22.74 -20.89 -7.16
N ALA A 552 21.47 -20.61 -7.48
CA ALA A 552 20.34 -20.73 -6.58
C ALA A 552 19.08 -21.19 -7.32
N TRP A 553 18.17 -21.82 -6.59
CA TRP A 553 16.80 -22.06 -7.05
C TRP A 553 15.92 -20.87 -6.68
N ILE A 554 15.38 -20.19 -7.71
CA ILE A 554 14.58 -18.97 -7.54
C ILE A 554 13.09 -19.27 -7.68
N PHE A 555 12.28 -18.77 -6.74
CA PHE A 555 10.82 -18.89 -6.71
C PHE A 555 10.18 -17.51 -6.63
N ASP A 556 9.51 -17.06 -7.67
CA ASP A 556 8.82 -15.76 -7.68
C ASP A 556 7.39 -15.91 -7.13
N ASN A 557 7.00 -15.06 -6.16
CA ASN A 557 5.68 -15.02 -5.52
C ASN A 557 5.18 -16.35 -4.90
N ASN A 558 6.07 -17.31 -4.59
CA ASN A 558 5.70 -18.54 -3.88
C ASN A 558 5.85 -18.37 -2.35
N THR A 559 4.85 -18.86 -1.61
CA THR A 559 4.77 -18.87 -0.14
C THR A 559 5.12 -20.23 0.47
N GLY A 560 5.50 -21.23 -0.33
CA GLY A 560 5.97 -22.54 0.14
C GLY A 560 5.46 -23.72 -0.68
N GLU A 561 6.29 -24.76 -0.75
CA GLU A 561 5.95 -26.05 -1.35
C GLU A 561 6.79 -27.19 -0.75
N THR A 562 6.51 -28.42 -1.16
CA THR A 562 7.36 -29.60 -0.88
C THR A 562 8.00 -30.01 -2.20
N ASP A 563 9.33 -29.88 -2.29
CA ASP A 563 10.12 -30.23 -3.47
C ASP A 563 10.89 -31.54 -3.22
N ILE A 564 11.30 -32.25 -4.28
CA ILE A 564 12.31 -33.32 -4.13
C ILE A 564 13.69 -32.74 -4.45
N LEU A 565 14.57 -32.76 -3.45
CA LEU A 565 15.99 -32.47 -3.60
C LEU A 565 16.75 -33.77 -3.90
N ASN A 566 17.32 -33.84 -5.09
CA ASN A 566 18.25 -34.89 -5.49
C ASN A 566 19.69 -34.44 -5.23
N ILE A 567 20.43 -35.16 -4.40
CA ILE A 567 21.82 -34.85 -4.04
C ILE A 567 22.86 -35.41 -5.03
N GLY A 568 22.43 -35.95 -6.18
CA GLY A 568 23.32 -36.56 -7.16
C GLY A 568 24.15 -37.70 -6.57
N THR A 569 25.47 -37.59 -6.70
CA THR A 569 26.49 -38.52 -6.20
C THR A 569 27.21 -38.05 -4.92
N ASN A 570 26.71 -37.00 -4.25
CA ASN A 570 27.35 -36.46 -3.04
C ASN A 570 27.32 -37.46 -1.85
N GLU A 571 28.45 -37.60 -1.15
CA GLU A 571 28.64 -38.52 -0.02
C GLU A 571 29.55 -37.95 1.08
N GLY A 572 29.31 -38.31 2.35
CA GLY A 572 30.01 -37.80 3.53
C GLY A 572 29.78 -36.29 3.78
N GLY A 573 30.18 -35.76 4.95
CA GLY A 573 29.99 -34.35 5.28
C GLY A 573 28.51 -33.93 5.34
N GLN A 574 28.24 -32.64 5.14
CA GLN A 574 26.90 -32.04 5.17
C GLN A 574 26.61 -31.28 3.87
N ILE A 575 25.32 -31.14 3.54
CA ILE A 575 24.82 -30.17 2.56
C ILE A 575 23.95 -29.15 3.31
N ASP A 576 24.39 -27.89 3.31
CA ASP A 576 23.70 -26.78 3.98
C ASP A 576 22.74 -26.09 2.99
N ILE A 577 21.44 -26.24 3.20
CA ILE A 577 20.42 -25.59 2.37
C ILE A 577 19.97 -24.31 3.06
N TYR A 578 20.07 -23.17 2.37
CA TYR A 578 19.59 -21.87 2.86
C TYR A 578 18.34 -21.46 2.07
N VAL A 579 17.29 -21.04 2.78
CA VAL A 579 16.07 -20.46 2.19
C VAL A 579 16.03 -19.00 2.61
N THR A 580 16.14 -18.09 1.65
CA THR A 580 16.11 -16.63 1.85
C THR A 580 14.88 -16.03 1.18
N ALA A 581 14.03 -15.38 1.97
CA ALA A 581 12.75 -14.81 1.54
C ALA A 581 12.85 -13.29 1.40
N TYR A 582 12.29 -12.76 0.31
CA TYR A 582 12.17 -11.32 -0.01
C TYR A 582 10.71 -10.92 -0.19
N ASP A 583 10.32 -9.83 0.44
CA ASP A 583 9.02 -9.17 0.21
C ASP A 583 9.08 -8.11 -0.91
N ASN A 584 7.95 -7.48 -1.24
CA ASN A 584 7.88 -6.43 -2.28
C ASN A 584 8.58 -5.11 -1.88
N ALA A 585 8.93 -4.96 -0.60
CA ALA A 585 9.76 -3.89 -0.06
C ALA A 585 11.23 -4.32 0.14
N CYS A 586 11.67 -5.41 -0.49
CA CYS A 586 13.03 -5.96 -0.40
C CYS A 586 13.55 -6.21 1.03
N ASN A 587 12.69 -6.26 2.05
CA ASN A 587 13.11 -6.77 3.35
C ASN A 587 13.38 -8.27 3.21
N THR A 588 14.34 -8.78 3.98
CA THR A 588 14.87 -10.13 3.79
C THR A 588 15.04 -10.88 5.10
N ASN A 589 14.82 -12.20 5.05
CA ASN A 589 15.06 -13.11 6.16
C ASN A 589 15.54 -14.46 5.62
N SER A 590 16.32 -15.21 6.41
CA SER A 590 16.81 -16.51 5.97
C SER A 590 16.92 -17.51 7.12
N ILE A 591 16.59 -18.77 6.82
CA ILE A 591 16.81 -19.94 7.66
C ILE A 591 17.62 -20.96 6.86
N SER A 592 18.35 -21.83 7.55
CA SER A 592 19.08 -22.95 6.96
C SER A 592 18.62 -24.30 7.55
N GLU A 593 18.73 -25.36 6.75
CA GLU A 593 18.56 -26.76 7.15
C GLU A 593 19.79 -27.57 6.73
N GLU A 594 20.21 -28.51 7.59
CA GLU A 594 21.42 -29.31 7.42
C GLU A 594 21.09 -30.74 6.97
N ILE A 595 21.65 -31.17 5.85
CA ILE A 595 21.52 -32.53 5.32
C ILE A 595 22.80 -33.30 5.67
N ASP A 596 22.80 -33.99 6.81
CA ASP A 596 23.95 -34.78 7.29
C ASP A 596 24.12 -36.08 6.47
N LEU A 597 25.24 -36.21 5.77
CA LEU A 597 25.63 -37.40 5.00
C LEU A 597 26.76 -38.19 5.69
N ASN A 598 27.16 -37.81 6.91
CA ASN A 598 28.21 -38.50 7.63
C ASN A 598 27.73 -39.87 8.13
N PRO A 599 28.55 -40.93 7.99
CA PRO A 599 28.23 -42.21 8.58
C PRO A 599 28.36 -42.13 10.11
N TRP A 600 27.41 -42.74 10.80
CA TRP A 600 27.39 -42.89 12.25
C TRP A 600 27.23 -44.37 12.60
N PHE A 601 27.34 -44.69 13.90
CA PHE A 601 27.21 -46.05 14.40
C PHE A 601 26.22 -46.10 15.57
N ALA A 602 25.63 -47.27 15.77
CA ALA A 602 24.82 -47.58 16.94
C ALA A 602 25.53 -48.63 17.81
N THR A 603 25.41 -48.51 19.13
CA THR A 603 25.86 -49.54 20.08
C THR A 603 24.70 -49.99 20.96
N ARG A 604 24.79 -51.22 21.47
CA ARG A 604 23.87 -51.75 22.47
C ARG A 604 24.59 -52.58 23.51
N GLY A 605 24.68 -52.00 24.70
CA GLY A 605 25.31 -52.60 25.86
C GLY A 605 26.84 -52.64 25.75
N GLY A 606 27.48 -52.65 26.92
CA GLY A 606 28.92 -52.51 27.03
C GLY A 606 29.30 -51.30 27.89
N ASN A 607 30.43 -50.68 27.58
CA ASN A 607 31.06 -49.64 28.38
C ASN A 607 31.49 -48.44 27.49
N VAL A 608 30.94 -47.25 27.72
CA VAL A 608 31.34 -46.01 27.03
C VAL A 608 32.12 -45.13 28.00
N TYR A 609 33.37 -44.80 27.68
CA TYR A 609 34.22 -43.92 28.49
C TYR A 609 34.57 -42.61 27.76
N SER A 610 34.46 -41.48 28.46
CA SER A 610 35.04 -40.21 28.03
C SER A 610 35.99 -39.63 29.09
N GLN A 611 37.19 -39.22 28.66
CA GLN A 611 38.12 -38.46 29.51
C GLN A 611 37.54 -37.09 29.91
N ASN A 612 36.65 -36.53 29.10
CA ASN A 612 35.92 -35.29 29.36
C ASN A 612 34.44 -35.65 29.62
N ASN A 613 33.49 -34.76 29.38
CA ASN A 613 32.07 -35.17 29.36
C ASN A 613 31.78 -36.08 28.15
N ILE A 614 30.72 -36.87 28.23
CA ILE A 614 30.08 -37.47 27.04
C ILE A 614 29.18 -36.37 26.45
N SER A 615 29.69 -35.63 25.47
CA SER A 615 29.00 -34.47 24.89
C SER A 615 28.14 -34.80 23.66
N THR A 616 28.35 -35.95 23.05
CA THR A 616 27.55 -36.48 21.93
C THR A 616 26.25 -37.09 22.46
N THR A 617 25.11 -36.59 22.03
CA THR A 617 23.81 -37.25 22.19
C THR A 617 23.67 -38.39 21.17
N ALA A 618 22.88 -39.41 21.48
CA ALA A 618 22.44 -40.37 20.48
C ALA A 618 21.56 -39.65 19.42
N LYS A 619 21.52 -40.16 18.18
CA LYS A 619 20.49 -39.76 17.21
C LYS A 619 19.16 -40.37 17.68
N ASP A 620 18.13 -39.55 17.86
CA ASP A 620 16.79 -40.05 18.17
C ASP A 620 16.18 -40.63 16.90
N VAL A 621 15.95 -41.94 16.90
CA VAL A 621 15.42 -42.70 15.77
C VAL A 621 14.13 -43.45 16.12
N SER A 622 13.47 -43.06 17.22
CA SER A 622 12.24 -43.69 17.72
C SER A 622 11.10 -43.69 16.68
N ASP A 623 10.91 -42.59 15.95
CA ASP A 623 9.92 -42.47 14.87
C ASP A 623 10.39 -43.04 13.51
N VAL A 624 11.63 -43.52 13.38
CA VAL A 624 12.19 -44.04 12.12
C VAL A 624 11.67 -45.45 11.85
N THR A 625 10.75 -45.59 10.90
CA THR A 625 10.20 -46.90 10.49
C THR A 625 11.14 -47.70 9.59
N ALA A 626 12.14 -47.06 8.97
CA ALA A 626 13.16 -47.72 8.16
C ALA A 626 14.11 -48.65 8.96
N LEU A 627 14.01 -48.63 10.29
CA LEU A 627 14.76 -49.51 11.21
C LEU A 627 13.91 -50.66 11.78
N ASP A 628 12.63 -50.77 11.39
CA ASP A 628 11.72 -51.77 11.93
C ASP A 628 12.05 -53.19 11.38
N GLY A 629 12.80 -53.96 12.17
CA GLY A 629 13.11 -55.37 11.89
C GLY A 629 14.32 -55.62 10.98
N VAL A 630 15.19 -54.62 10.80
CA VAL A 630 16.39 -54.71 9.94
C VAL A 630 17.62 -55.35 10.61
N PHE A 631 17.65 -55.40 11.95
CA PHE A 631 18.74 -55.99 12.72
C PHE A 631 18.50 -57.47 13.03
N ASN A 632 19.57 -58.21 13.25
CA ASN A 632 19.52 -59.65 13.51
C ASN A 632 18.85 -59.97 14.85
N ILE A 633 17.88 -60.88 14.84
CA ILE A 633 17.13 -61.28 16.05
C ILE A 633 18.01 -61.81 17.19
N ASN A 634 19.22 -62.31 16.91
CA ASN A 634 20.17 -62.76 17.93
C ASN A 634 20.71 -61.61 18.79
N THR A 635 20.85 -60.40 18.23
CA THR A 635 21.40 -59.25 18.96
C THR A 635 20.35 -58.60 19.87
N LEU A 636 19.07 -58.79 19.57
CA LEU A 636 17.95 -58.07 20.21
C LEU A 636 18.10 -56.54 20.08
N MET A 637 18.77 -56.08 19.03
CA MET A 637 18.86 -54.67 18.65
C MET A 637 17.56 -54.24 17.94
N ASP A 638 17.05 -53.08 18.31
CA ASP A 638 15.94 -52.38 17.65
C ASP A 638 16.12 -50.88 17.85
N LYS A 639 15.28 -50.06 17.21
CA LYS A 639 15.38 -48.59 17.27
C LYS A 639 15.22 -48.00 18.67
N ASP A 640 14.46 -48.65 19.56
CA ASP A 640 14.27 -48.20 20.94
C ASP A 640 15.53 -48.46 21.80
N HIS A 641 16.45 -49.30 21.32
CA HIS A 641 17.74 -49.59 21.96
C HIS A 641 18.94 -48.84 21.34
N ILE A 642 18.74 -48.01 20.32
CA ILE A 642 19.79 -47.12 19.77
C ILE A 642 19.93 -45.90 20.70
N ASP A 643 20.40 -46.13 21.93
CA ASP A 643 20.58 -45.09 22.94
C ASP A 643 21.70 -45.44 23.93
N LEU A 644 22.42 -44.41 24.38
CA LEU A 644 23.41 -44.46 25.46
C LEU A 644 22.80 -44.96 26.79
N GLY A 645 21.46 -44.96 26.91
CA GLY A 645 20.64 -45.56 27.94
C GLY A 645 20.80 -47.07 28.10
N THR A 646 21.40 -47.76 27.12
CA THR A 646 21.71 -49.19 27.20
C THR A 646 23.11 -49.50 27.76
N GLU A 647 23.95 -48.47 27.95
CA GLU A 647 25.40 -48.59 28.20
C GLU A 647 25.80 -48.37 29.67
N LEU A 648 26.97 -48.89 30.07
CA LEU A 648 27.69 -48.39 31.26
C LEU A 648 28.47 -47.14 30.87
N LEU A 649 28.00 -45.98 31.33
CA LEU A 649 28.60 -44.68 31.00
C LEU A 649 29.60 -44.26 32.06
N ALA A 650 30.84 -44.02 31.65
CA ALA A 650 31.94 -43.63 32.54
C ALA A 650 32.60 -42.32 32.10
N THR A 651 32.93 -41.46 33.05
CA THR A 651 33.63 -40.19 32.78
C THR A 651 34.61 -39.82 33.88
N ARG A 652 35.69 -39.13 33.51
CA ARG A 652 36.58 -38.46 34.48
C ARG A 652 36.00 -37.14 35.02
N ASN A 653 34.94 -36.63 34.41
CA ASN A 653 34.25 -35.41 34.83
C ASN A 653 33.35 -35.66 36.05
N THR A 654 32.85 -34.59 36.68
CA THR A 654 31.89 -34.66 37.80
C THR A 654 30.46 -34.97 37.39
N SER A 655 30.17 -34.96 36.09
CA SER A 655 28.82 -35.07 35.51
C SER A 655 28.87 -35.79 34.17
N ILE A 656 27.85 -36.61 33.91
CA ILE A 656 27.49 -37.14 32.59
C ILE A 656 26.30 -36.30 32.06
N SER A 657 26.18 -36.19 30.74
CA SER A 657 25.03 -35.55 30.08
C SER A 657 23.70 -36.28 30.37
N THR A 658 22.59 -35.59 30.18
CA THR A 658 21.25 -36.18 30.25
C THR A 658 21.01 -37.11 29.06
N LEU A 659 20.58 -38.33 29.35
CA LEU A 659 20.23 -39.34 28.36
C LEU A 659 18.81 -39.10 27.84
N ILE A 660 18.60 -39.33 26.53
CA ILE A 660 17.30 -39.19 25.87
C ILE A 660 16.37 -40.26 26.45
N HIS A 661 16.75 -41.53 26.36
CA HIS A 661 15.99 -42.66 26.91
C HIS A 661 16.55 -43.17 28.26
N SER A 662 16.63 -42.28 29.25
CA SER A 662 17.10 -42.60 30.62
C SER A 662 16.35 -43.76 31.32
N ASN A 663 15.16 -44.12 30.84
CA ASN A 663 14.37 -45.27 31.28
C ASN A 663 14.96 -46.64 30.92
N LEU A 664 15.92 -46.72 29.99
CA LEU A 664 16.55 -47.97 29.56
C LEU A 664 17.55 -48.55 30.59
N GLY A 665 17.88 -47.77 31.63
CA GLY A 665 18.55 -48.31 32.83
C GLY A 665 20.07 -48.15 32.89
N ALA A 666 20.68 -47.31 32.03
CA ALA A 666 22.10 -46.99 32.03
C ALA A 666 22.66 -46.74 33.44
N VAL A 667 23.83 -47.32 33.69
CA VAL A 667 24.59 -47.13 34.93
C VAL A 667 25.64 -46.04 34.68
N GLN A 668 25.72 -45.06 35.57
CA GLN A 668 26.57 -43.88 35.41
C GLN A 668 27.70 -43.83 36.45
N GLY A 669 28.94 -43.70 35.98
CA GLY A 669 30.16 -43.59 36.80
C GLY A 669 30.94 -42.31 36.53
N ALA A 670 30.80 -41.32 37.42
CA ALA A 670 31.56 -40.07 37.37
C ALA A 670 32.89 -40.16 38.14
N LEU A 671 33.83 -39.26 37.83
CA LEU A 671 35.19 -39.17 38.40
C LEU A 671 36.03 -40.46 38.25
N LEU A 672 35.72 -41.29 37.26
CA LEU A 672 36.47 -42.51 36.97
C LEU A 672 37.68 -42.22 36.08
N TYR A 673 38.79 -42.91 36.36
CA TYR A 673 40.00 -42.86 35.55
C TYR A 673 40.14 -44.19 34.81
N ASP A 674 40.24 -44.14 33.47
CA ASP A 674 40.59 -45.33 32.70
C ASP A 674 42.07 -45.71 32.92
N SER A 675 42.29 -46.72 33.77
CA SER A 675 43.61 -47.31 34.01
C SER A 675 44.14 -48.12 32.82
N ASN A 676 43.30 -48.40 31.82
CA ASN A 676 43.63 -49.28 30.71
C ASN A 676 44.04 -48.51 29.44
N ASN A 677 44.06 -47.18 29.47
CA ASN A 677 44.57 -46.36 28.35
C ASN A 677 46.11 -46.35 28.30
N VAL A 678 46.70 -47.46 27.84
CA VAL A 678 48.14 -47.67 27.69
C VAL A 678 48.43 -48.21 26.29
N LYS A 679 49.12 -47.43 25.45
CA LYS A 679 49.46 -47.78 24.06
C LYS A 679 50.67 -48.71 23.98
N GLY A 680 50.72 -49.58 22.96
CA GLY A 680 51.86 -50.45 22.69
C GLY A 680 52.10 -51.47 23.81
N TYR A 681 51.02 -51.97 24.42
CA TYR A 681 51.08 -52.69 25.70
C TYR A 681 50.11 -53.87 25.75
N TRP A 682 48.89 -53.70 25.25
CA TRP A 682 47.85 -54.72 25.40
C TRP A 682 48.09 -55.91 24.50
N PHE A 683 48.49 -55.73 23.23
CA PHE A 683 48.87 -56.84 22.37
C PHE A 683 49.97 -57.70 22.99
N ASP A 684 51.05 -57.09 23.50
CA ASP A 684 52.15 -57.80 24.17
C ASP A 684 51.70 -58.52 25.45
N ILE A 685 50.80 -57.93 26.23
CA ILE A 685 50.22 -58.57 27.42
C ILE A 685 49.30 -59.74 27.05
N LEU A 686 48.40 -59.55 26.10
CA LEU A 686 47.49 -60.60 25.63
C LEU A 686 48.30 -61.74 24.99
N MET A 687 49.34 -61.44 24.24
CA MET A 687 50.29 -62.43 23.70
C MET A 687 51.05 -63.18 24.81
N SER A 688 51.51 -62.48 25.84
CA SER A 688 52.21 -63.07 26.99
C SER A 688 51.27 -63.97 27.83
N LYS A 689 50.03 -63.54 28.05
CA LYS A 689 48.99 -64.32 28.73
C LYS A 689 48.53 -65.51 27.86
N PHE A 690 48.42 -65.34 26.55
CA PHE A 690 48.16 -66.41 25.61
C PHE A 690 49.26 -67.47 25.65
N SER A 691 50.53 -67.04 25.60
CA SER A 691 51.70 -67.93 25.69
C SER A 691 51.75 -68.73 27.00
N GLN A 692 51.13 -68.24 28.08
CA GLN A 692 51.01 -68.95 29.36
C GLN A 692 49.89 -70.00 29.38
N ASN A 693 48.85 -69.84 28.57
CA ASN A 693 47.69 -70.73 28.52
C ASN A 693 47.63 -71.60 27.24
N ILE A 694 48.56 -71.43 26.30
CA ILE A 694 48.55 -72.06 24.97
C ILE A 694 48.46 -73.60 25.01
N GLU A 695 49.03 -74.24 26.04
CA GLU A 695 48.96 -75.70 26.25
C GLU A 695 47.53 -76.23 26.45
N SER A 696 46.56 -75.36 26.78
CA SER A 696 45.15 -75.72 26.93
C SER A 696 44.38 -75.81 25.60
N SER A 697 44.96 -75.33 24.50
CA SER A 697 44.28 -75.10 23.22
C SER A 697 45.03 -75.72 22.05
N THR A 698 44.30 -76.02 20.97
CA THR A 698 44.84 -76.74 19.80
C THR A 698 45.14 -75.79 18.65
N SER A 699 46.36 -75.84 18.11
CA SER A 699 46.76 -75.06 16.92
C SER A 699 46.12 -75.61 15.64
N PHE A 700 45.69 -74.73 14.74
CA PHE A 700 45.31 -75.08 13.37
C PHE A 700 45.89 -74.11 12.33
N GLU A 701 46.05 -74.59 11.09
CA GLU A 701 46.75 -73.87 10.03
C GLU A 701 45.85 -73.36 8.92
N ASN A 702 44.92 -74.18 8.43
CA ASN A 702 44.02 -73.81 7.34
C ASN A 702 42.78 -73.11 7.89
N ILE A 703 42.25 -72.16 7.12
CA ILE A 703 40.93 -71.56 7.37
C ILE A 703 40.07 -72.00 6.19
N THR A 704 39.02 -72.78 6.45
CA THR A 704 38.12 -73.30 5.41
C THR A 704 36.70 -72.78 5.60
N THR A 705 35.85 -73.51 6.34
CA THR A 705 34.42 -73.17 6.52
C THR A 705 33.96 -73.15 7.97
N SER A 706 34.61 -73.89 8.87
CA SER A 706 34.29 -73.85 10.29
C SER A 706 35.41 -74.37 11.17
N ILE A 707 35.40 -73.99 12.45
CA ILE A 707 36.43 -74.44 13.41
C ILE A 707 36.32 -75.95 13.70
N ALA A 708 35.15 -76.58 13.68
CA ALA A 708 35.04 -78.03 13.80
C ALA A 708 35.67 -78.78 12.61
N THR A 709 35.80 -78.11 11.46
CA THR A 709 36.49 -78.65 10.28
C THR A 709 38.00 -78.41 10.35
N ASP A 710 38.42 -77.19 10.70
CA ASP A 710 39.84 -76.79 10.72
C ASP A 710 40.59 -77.29 11.97
N CYS A 711 39.88 -77.47 13.08
CA CYS A 711 40.38 -77.89 14.39
C CYS A 711 39.48 -79.00 14.98
N PRO A 712 39.44 -80.20 14.38
CA PRO A 712 38.46 -81.24 14.73
C PRO A 712 38.64 -81.79 16.15
N GLU A 713 39.87 -82.08 16.57
CA GLU A 713 40.18 -82.71 17.87
C GLU A 713 40.26 -81.73 19.05
N GLY A 714 40.32 -80.41 18.78
CA GLY A 714 40.41 -79.39 19.84
C GLY A 714 39.07 -79.06 20.49
N THR A 715 39.07 -78.83 21.81
CA THR A 715 37.94 -78.25 22.56
C THR A 715 37.97 -76.71 22.56
N SER A 716 39.17 -76.15 22.47
CA SER A 716 39.44 -74.74 22.20
C SER A 716 40.59 -74.66 21.20
N CYS A 717 40.52 -73.70 20.29
CA CYS A 717 41.35 -73.68 19.08
C CYS A 717 42.05 -72.34 18.91
N TYR A 718 43.23 -72.34 18.27
CA TYR A 718 43.90 -71.09 17.92
C TYR A 718 44.64 -71.18 16.58
N LYS A 719 44.74 -70.03 15.92
CA LYS A 719 45.64 -69.82 14.79
C LYS A 719 46.53 -68.62 15.09
N TYR A 720 47.84 -68.82 15.00
CA TYR A 720 48.85 -67.77 15.17
C TYR A 720 49.57 -67.54 13.84
N SER A 721 49.79 -66.28 13.47
CA SER A 721 50.50 -65.89 12.25
C SER A 721 51.42 -64.69 12.48
N GLU A 722 52.61 -64.74 11.89
CA GLU A 722 53.50 -63.57 11.74
C GLU A 722 53.06 -62.64 10.60
N GLU A 723 52.22 -63.15 9.69
CA GLU A 723 51.68 -62.46 8.51
C GLU A 723 50.17 -62.21 8.68
N ASP A 724 49.57 -61.48 7.74
CA ASP A 724 48.13 -61.23 7.69
C ASP A 724 47.27 -62.50 7.75
N ILE A 725 46.08 -62.41 8.35
CA ILE A 725 45.05 -63.46 8.35
C ILE A 725 43.82 -62.96 7.61
N ALA A 726 43.25 -63.78 6.72
CA ALA A 726 41.96 -63.54 6.09
C ALA A 726 40.93 -64.55 6.62
N ILE A 727 39.77 -64.06 7.04
CA ILE A 727 38.60 -64.86 7.45
C ILE A 727 37.57 -64.78 6.31
N PRO A 728 37.22 -65.91 5.66
CA PRO A 728 36.32 -65.92 4.52
C PRO A 728 34.85 -65.78 4.94
N SER A 729 34.01 -65.29 4.03
CA SER A 729 32.57 -65.15 4.27
C SER A 729 31.91 -66.50 4.55
N GLY A 730 30.92 -66.50 5.46
CA GLY A 730 30.20 -67.71 5.86
C GLY A 730 30.95 -68.61 6.84
N TYR A 731 32.09 -68.18 7.40
CA TYR A 731 32.86 -68.97 8.35
C TYR A 731 32.15 -69.15 9.69
N VAL A 732 32.11 -70.38 10.21
CA VAL A 732 31.39 -70.72 11.44
C VAL A 732 32.33 -70.93 12.62
N CYS A 733 32.20 -70.06 13.62
CA CYS A 733 32.88 -70.08 14.91
C CYS A 733 32.21 -71.06 15.90
N ASP A 734 32.03 -72.31 15.48
CA ASP A 734 31.35 -73.40 16.21
C ASP A 734 32.08 -73.89 17.49
N LYS A 735 33.28 -73.36 17.78
CA LYS A 735 34.07 -73.62 18.99
C LYS A 735 34.76 -72.36 19.50
N PRO A 736 35.10 -72.27 20.82
CA PRO A 736 35.89 -71.17 21.36
C PRO A 736 37.26 -71.09 20.65
N THR A 737 37.51 -69.96 19.99
CA THR A 737 38.66 -69.79 19.08
C THR A 737 39.37 -68.46 19.29
N LEU A 738 40.70 -68.46 19.18
CA LEU A 738 41.52 -67.26 19.08
C LEU A 738 42.31 -67.22 17.76
N PHE A 739 42.04 -66.22 16.92
CA PHE A 739 42.89 -65.84 15.79
C PHE A 739 43.86 -64.75 16.23
N VAL A 740 45.15 -64.94 15.95
CA VAL A 740 46.23 -64.00 16.31
C VAL A 740 47.08 -63.71 15.08
N SER A 741 47.08 -62.46 14.62
CA SER A 741 48.05 -61.96 13.64
C SER A 741 48.97 -60.94 14.28
N LYS A 742 50.26 -60.99 13.96
CA LYS A 742 51.22 -59.90 14.23
C LYS A 742 50.97 -58.67 13.35
N GLN A 743 50.24 -58.83 12.25
CA GLN A 743 49.95 -57.82 11.24
C GLN A 743 48.43 -57.56 11.21
N ASN A 744 47.80 -57.57 10.03
CA ASN A 744 46.37 -57.31 9.88
C ASN A 744 45.51 -58.59 10.00
N ILE A 745 44.22 -58.40 10.31
CA ILE A 745 43.18 -59.40 10.08
C ILE A 745 42.12 -58.80 9.17
N TYR A 746 41.86 -59.43 8.03
CA TYR A 746 40.75 -59.09 7.14
C TYR A 746 39.59 -60.03 7.41
N ILE A 747 38.37 -59.50 7.55
CA ILE A 747 37.16 -60.28 7.82
C ILE A 747 36.15 -59.96 6.71
N GLU A 748 35.85 -60.95 5.87
CA GLU A 748 34.65 -60.94 5.04
C GLU A 748 33.44 -61.27 5.94
N PRO A 749 32.35 -60.48 5.93
CA PRO A 749 31.21 -60.70 6.83
C PRO A 749 30.39 -61.98 6.55
N ASN A 750 29.29 -62.15 7.29
CA ASN A 750 28.51 -63.38 7.44
C ASN A 750 29.22 -64.45 8.28
N ILE A 751 29.89 -64.01 9.35
CA ILE A 751 30.50 -64.87 10.37
C ILE A 751 29.45 -65.20 11.43
N THR A 752 29.29 -66.48 11.77
CA THR A 752 28.28 -66.94 12.74
C THR A 752 28.91 -67.83 13.80
N SER A 753 28.24 -68.02 14.94
CA SER A 753 28.60 -69.06 15.91
C SER A 753 27.40 -69.93 16.26
N ASP A 754 27.67 -71.14 16.74
CA ASP A 754 26.63 -72.02 17.27
C ASP A 754 26.00 -71.39 18.52
N LEU A 755 24.74 -71.75 18.83
CA LEU A 755 24.01 -71.25 20.01
C LEU A 755 24.53 -71.81 21.37
N ASP A 756 25.75 -72.36 21.42
CA ASP A 756 26.40 -72.70 22.69
C ASP A 756 27.00 -71.43 23.33
N THR A 757 26.93 -71.34 24.65
CA THR A 757 27.38 -70.19 25.45
C THR A 757 28.91 -70.02 25.51
N LEU A 758 29.65 -70.89 24.81
CA LEU A 758 31.12 -70.88 24.71
C LEU A 758 31.65 -70.99 23.27
N SER A 759 30.80 -71.07 22.24
CA SER A 759 31.23 -70.95 20.83
C SER A 759 31.42 -69.48 20.45
N GLY A 760 32.41 -69.20 19.60
CA GLY A 760 32.75 -67.85 19.14
C GLY A 760 34.24 -67.63 18.89
N CYS A 761 34.54 -66.72 17.98
CA CYS A 761 35.91 -66.32 17.65
C CYS A 761 36.31 -64.99 18.30
N ILE A 762 37.53 -64.95 18.84
CA ILE A 762 38.24 -63.72 19.19
C ILE A 762 39.30 -63.47 18.10
N PHE A 763 39.40 -62.24 17.61
CA PHE A 763 40.36 -61.80 16.61
C PHE A 763 41.32 -60.78 17.26
N LEU A 764 42.61 -61.09 17.30
CA LEU A 764 43.65 -60.26 17.89
C LEU A 764 44.70 -59.88 16.84
N ALA A 765 44.72 -58.62 16.42
CA ALA A 765 45.64 -58.08 15.42
C ALA A 765 46.70 -57.18 16.07
N GLY A 766 47.97 -57.39 15.69
CA GLY A 766 49.10 -56.54 16.05
C GLY A 766 49.14 -55.21 15.28
N ASN A 767 48.36 -55.10 14.20
CA ASN A 767 48.10 -53.87 13.48
C ASN A 767 46.59 -53.61 13.35
N ASN A 768 46.00 -53.72 12.15
CA ASN A 768 44.60 -53.38 11.88
C ASN A 768 43.68 -54.60 11.86
N ILE A 769 42.39 -54.37 12.11
CA ILE A 769 41.32 -55.28 11.65
C ILE A 769 40.49 -54.53 10.59
N GLU A 770 40.30 -55.13 9.43
CA GLU A 770 39.53 -54.55 8.33
C GLU A 770 38.30 -55.41 8.02
N ILE A 771 37.12 -54.81 8.04
CA ILE A 771 35.83 -55.48 7.81
C ILE A 771 35.41 -55.22 6.36
N LEU A 772 35.63 -56.20 5.49
CA LEU A 772 35.52 -56.08 4.03
C LEU A 772 34.05 -56.04 3.54
N ASP A 773 33.83 -56.17 2.24
CA ASP A 773 32.48 -56.41 1.70
C ASP A 773 31.99 -57.81 2.05
N GLY A 774 30.66 -57.94 2.12
CA GLY A 774 29.98 -59.22 2.22
C GLY A 774 29.14 -59.50 0.98
N ALA A 775 28.08 -60.27 1.15
CA ALA A 775 27.13 -60.51 0.07
C ALA A 775 26.02 -59.46 0.17
N HIS A 776 25.87 -58.60 -0.84
CA HIS A 776 24.86 -57.54 -0.88
C HIS A 776 23.45 -58.03 -0.49
N LEU A 777 22.89 -57.42 0.56
CA LEU A 777 21.61 -57.76 1.18
C LEU A 777 20.54 -56.68 0.94
N SER A 778 20.93 -55.40 0.95
CA SER A 778 20.00 -54.28 0.88
C SER A 778 19.15 -54.32 -0.39
N ASN A 779 17.84 -54.15 -0.21
CA ASN A 779 16.87 -54.20 -1.29
C ASN A 779 16.19 -52.84 -1.47
N GLY A 780 15.43 -52.65 -2.56
CA GLY A 780 15.04 -51.34 -3.12
C GLY A 780 14.28 -50.33 -2.24
N SER A 781 14.07 -50.59 -0.94
CA SER A 781 13.59 -49.62 0.05
C SER A 781 14.11 -49.87 1.48
N VAL A 782 15.05 -50.79 1.70
CA VAL A 782 15.51 -51.20 3.05
C VAL A 782 17.02 -51.41 3.04
N ILE A 783 17.72 -50.75 3.97
CA ILE A 783 19.11 -51.03 4.29
C ILE A 783 19.16 -52.28 5.19
N GLU A 784 19.86 -53.30 4.73
CA GLU A 784 20.17 -54.51 5.49
C GLU A 784 21.64 -54.49 5.95
N TYR A 785 22.01 -55.44 6.81
CA TYR A 785 23.29 -55.44 7.52
C TYR A 785 24.04 -56.76 7.37
N ASP A 786 25.27 -56.67 6.88
CA ASP A 786 26.28 -57.73 6.98
C ASP A 786 26.42 -58.20 8.44
N TYR A 787 26.39 -59.50 8.71
CA TYR A 787 26.39 -60.01 10.09
C TYR A 787 27.72 -60.64 10.52
N ILE A 788 28.22 -60.32 11.72
CA ILE A 788 29.48 -60.87 12.26
C ILE A 788 29.37 -61.22 13.75
N GLU A 789 29.47 -62.51 14.08
CA GLU A 789 29.65 -62.95 15.47
C GLU A 789 31.14 -63.06 15.86
N GLY A 790 31.65 -62.08 16.61
CA GLY A 790 33.05 -62.08 17.02
C GLY A 790 33.45 -60.96 17.97
N TYR A 791 34.58 -61.17 18.67
CA TYR A 791 35.22 -60.14 19.48
C TYR A 791 36.54 -59.69 18.85
N MET A 792 36.65 -58.42 18.50
CA MET A 792 37.73 -57.87 17.68
C MET A 792 38.64 -56.97 18.51
N ILE A 793 39.95 -57.22 18.47
CA ILE A 793 40.97 -56.48 19.22
C ILE A 793 42.10 -56.10 18.26
N ALA A 794 42.24 -54.80 17.97
CA ALA A 794 43.31 -54.25 17.15
C ALA A 794 44.23 -53.37 18.01
N GLU A 795 45.55 -53.60 17.97
CA GLU A 795 46.51 -52.69 18.60
C GLU A 795 46.56 -51.33 17.89
N ASN A 796 46.21 -51.29 16.59
CA ASN A 796 46.03 -50.05 15.83
C ASN A 796 44.54 -49.74 15.56
N GLN A 797 44.06 -49.83 14.31
CA GLN A 797 42.69 -49.41 13.93
C GLN A 797 41.74 -50.58 13.66
N ILE A 798 40.45 -50.35 13.89
CA ILE A 798 39.38 -51.13 13.26
C ILE A 798 38.79 -50.29 12.12
N ILE A 799 38.83 -50.82 10.90
CA ILE A 799 38.49 -50.10 9.67
C ILE A 799 37.29 -50.77 9.00
N PHE A 800 36.28 -49.95 8.71
CA PHE A 800 35.13 -50.32 7.89
C PHE A 800 35.28 -49.59 6.55
N PRO A 801 36.00 -50.15 5.55
CA PRO A 801 36.14 -49.56 4.21
C PRO A 801 34.79 -49.19 3.58
N LEU A 802 34.85 -48.34 2.55
CA LEU A 802 33.72 -48.17 1.65
C LEU A 802 33.51 -49.49 0.89
N VAL A 803 32.25 -49.94 0.81
CA VAL A 803 31.82 -51.17 0.13
C VAL A 803 30.61 -50.85 -0.73
N ASP A 804 30.16 -51.79 -1.57
CA ASP A 804 28.97 -51.67 -2.42
C ASP A 804 28.94 -50.39 -3.30
N GLU A 805 30.10 -49.90 -3.73
CA GLU A 805 30.20 -48.67 -4.54
C GLU A 805 29.40 -48.71 -5.84
N GLY A 806 29.15 -49.92 -6.38
CA GLY A 806 28.34 -50.14 -7.58
C GLY A 806 26.82 -50.20 -7.36
N GLU A 807 26.36 -50.30 -6.11
CA GLU A 807 24.95 -50.46 -5.75
C GLU A 807 24.33 -49.14 -5.28
N SER A 808 23.03 -48.97 -5.51
CA SER A 808 22.32 -47.73 -5.15
C SER A 808 22.01 -47.64 -3.66
N LEU A 809 21.59 -48.75 -3.04
CA LEU A 809 21.58 -48.97 -1.60
C LEU A 809 22.78 -49.85 -1.23
N ARG A 810 23.44 -49.52 -0.13
CA ARG A 810 24.65 -50.19 0.37
C ARG A 810 24.39 -50.78 1.74
N ASP A 811 25.13 -51.83 2.10
CA ASP A 811 24.90 -52.53 3.36
C ASP A 811 25.59 -51.85 4.55
N GLY A 812 24.86 -51.78 5.66
CA GLY A 812 25.49 -51.59 6.96
C GLY A 812 26.21 -52.86 7.41
N VAL A 813 26.89 -52.82 8.55
CA VAL A 813 27.42 -54.03 9.20
C VAL A 813 27.02 -54.10 10.66
N GLU A 814 26.53 -55.26 11.08
CA GLU A 814 26.15 -55.58 12.45
C GLU A 814 27.13 -56.60 13.04
N ILE A 815 27.78 -56.20 14.14
CA ILE A 815 28.69 -57.05 14.92
C ILE A 815 28.01 -57.44 16.23
N PHE A 816 27.93 -58.75 16.48
CA PHE A 816 27.50 -59.31 17.75
C PHE A 816 28.70 -59.90 18.50
N GLY A 817 29.12 -59.23 19.57
CA GLY A 817 30.30 -59.61 20.34
C GLY A 817 31.00 -58.43 20.96
N GLY A 818 31.95 -57.81 20.24
CA GLY A 818 32.60 -56.60 20.72
C GLY A 818 33.74 -56.13 19.82
N ALA A 819 34.09 -54.85 19.93
CA ALA A 819 35.19 -54.24 19.18
C ALA A 819 36.04 -53.36 20.09
N LEU A 820 37.37 -53.47 19.96
CA LEU A 820 38.36 -52.74 20.72
C LEU A 820 39.54 -52.37 19.80
N ALA A 821 39.59 -51.11 19.39
CA ALA A 821 40.76 -50.52 18.77
C ALA A 821 41.57 -49.75 19.84
N LEU A 822 42.89 -49.92 19.84
CA LEU A 822 43.81 -49.32 20.82
C LEU A 822 44.72 -48.24 20.22
N GLY A 823 44.72 -48.14 18.89
CA GLY A 823 45.44 -47.13 18.13
C GLY A 823 44.87 -45.74 18.33
N LEU A 824 45.78 -44.77 18.39
CA LEU A 824 45.51 -43.34 18.34
C LEU A 824 46.79 -42.72 17.79
N ASP A 825 46.79 -42.18 16.58
CA ASP A 825 48.00 -41.56 16.03
C ASP A 825 48.10 -40.08 16.50
N PRO A 826 49.06 -39.73 17.37
CA PRO A 826 49.26 -38.35 17.80
C PRO A 826 49.97 -37.46 16.76
N ALA A 827 50.41 -38.01 15.63
CA ALA A 827 51.09 -37.30 14.54
C ALA A 827 50.19 -37.03 13.33
N THR A 828 49.23 -37.91 12.99
CA THR A 828 48.22 -37.68 11.94
C THR A 828 46.85 -37.26 12.51
N GLY A 829 46.49 -37.71 13.71
CA GLY A 829 45.22 -37.39 14.36
C GLY A 829 44.03 -38.27 13.99
N GLU A 830 44.26 -39.41 13.32
CA GLU A 830 43.21 -40.35 12.92
C GLU A 830 42.59 -41.11 14.11
N SER A 831 41.30 -41.43 13.96
CA SER A 831 40.48 -42.15 14.96
C SER A 831 40.85 -43.64 15.05
N ALA A 832 40.62 -44.23 16.24
CA ALA A 832 40.80 -45.67 16.50
C ALA A 832 39.85 -46.54 15.65
N PHE A 833 38.65 -46.01 15.41
CA PHE A 833 37.67 -46.57 14.48
C PHE A 833 37.60 -45.69 13.22
N SER A 834 37.74 -46.30 12.05
CA SER A 834 37.67 -45.62 10.76
C SER A 834 36.45 -46.14 10.00
N ILE A 835 35.32 -45.42 10.12
CA ILE A 835 34.07 -45.76 9.42
C ILE A 835 34.05 -45.02 8.08
N LYS A 836 34.25 -45.77 7.00
CA LYS A 836 34.20 -45.29 5.60
C LYS A 836 32.99 -45.85 4.83
N ARG A 837 32.33 -46.91 5.32
CA ARG A 837 30.99 -47.30 4.86
C ARG A 837 30.07 -46.08 4.92
N ASN A 838 29.44 -45.70 3.80
CA ASN A 838 28.56 -44.55 3.68
C ASN A 838 27.24 -44.98 3.03
N LEU A 839 26.12 -44.72 3.71
CA LEU A 839 24.77 -45.11 3.26
C LEU A 839 24.07 -44.00 2.45
N ARG A 840 24.83 -43.00 1.97
CA ARG A 840 24.34 -41.84 1.20
C ARG A 840 23.29 -41.09 2.04
N LEU A 841 22.13 -40.67 1.50
CA LEU A 841 21.08 -40.04 2.32
C LEU A 841 20.55 -40.94 3.45
N PHE A 842 20.58 -42.26 3.31
CA PHE A 842 20.19 -43.15 4.41
C PHE A 842 21.12 -43.05 5.63
N SER A 843 22.31 -42.43 5.50
CA SER A 843 23.17 -42.10 6.66
C SER A 843 22.50 -41.14 7.66
N GLN A 844 21.43 -40.44 7.27
CA GLN A 844 20.63 -39.65 8.23
C GLN A 844 19.88 -40.54 9.22
N ILE A 845 19.29 -41.63 8.74
CA ILE A 845 18.28 -42.43 9.47
C ILE A 845 18.72 -43.87 9.79
N ASN A 846 19.79 -44.36 9.17
CA ASN A 846 20.39 -45.67 9.40
C ASN A 846 21.86 -45.53 9.85
N PRO A 847 22.31 -46.26 10.89
CA PRO A 847 23.73 -46.37 11.24
C PRO A 847 24.47 -47.19 10.17
N ALA A 848 25.70 -46.81 9.83
CA ALA A 848 26.57 -47.59 8.93
C ALA A 848 27.20 -48.81 9.63
N VAL A 849 27.33 -48.75 10.96
CA VAL A 849 27.88 -49.82 11.81
C VAL A 849 27.01 -49.99 13.05
N VAL A 850 26.69 -51.24 13.40
CA VAL A 850 25.93 -51.62 14.58
C VAL A 850 26.77 -52.57 15.41
N LEU A 851 26.89 -52.32 16.71
CA LEU A 851 27.69 -53.15 17.61
C LEU A 851 26.89 -53.50 18.88
N THR A 852 26.47 -54.76 18.98
CA THR A 852 25.84 -55.29 20.19
C THR A 852 26.84 -56.11 20.99
N TYR A 853 27.01 -55.78 22.27
CA TYR A 853 27.93 -56.51 23.14
C TYR A 853 27.36 -57.88 23.56
N ASP A 854 28.16 -58.94 23.40
CA ASP A 854 27.84 -60.28 23.92
C ASP A 854 28.84 -60.66 25.02
N ASN A 855 28.32 -60.96 26.21
CA ASN A 855 29.14 -61.35 27.35
C ASN A 855 29.77 -62.75 27.22
N LYS A 856 29.35 -63.59 26.26
CA LYS A 856 29.98 -64.90 26.02
C LYS A 856 31.48 -64.78 25.74
N TYR A 857 31.91 -63.72 25.06
CA TYR A 857 33.32 -63.47 24.76
C TYR A 857 34.17 -63.15 26.00
N SER A 858 33.56 -62.65 27.08
CA SER A 858 34.24 -62.55 28.39
C SER A 858 34.55 -63.93 28.97
N ASN A 859 33.72 -64.95 28.74
CA ASN A 859 34.02 -66.32 29.17
C ASN A 859 35.07 -66.96 28.24
N ILE A 860 34.91 -66.82 26.93
CA ILE A 860 35.86 -67.35 25.92
C ILE A 860 37.26 -66.77 26.13
N SER A 861 37.39 -65.47 26.43
CA SER A 861 38.68 -64.84 26.69
C SER A 861 39.43 -65.42 27.92
N THR A 862 38.72 -65.93 28.93
CA THR A 862 39.39 -66.60 30.07
C THR A 862 40.09 -67.91 29.69
N ILE A 863 39.67 -68.57 28.60
CA ILE A 863 40.32 -69.79 28.09
C ILE A 863 41.71 -69.44 27.55
N PHE A 864 41.82 -68.34 26.79
CA PHE A 864 43.06 -67.98 26.11
C PHE A 864 43.97 -67.08 26.94
N PHE A 865 43.43 -66.15 27.73
CA PHE A 865 44.21 -65.15 28.45
C PHE A 865 44.19 -65.33 29.98
N GLY A 866 43.36 -66.25 30.50
CA GLY A 866 43.20 -66.53 31.92
C GLY A 866 42.33 -65.50 32.66
N VAL A 867 41.94 -65.85 33.89
CA VAL A 867 41.03 -65.04 34.74
C VAL A 867 41.60 -63.69 35.22
N GLU A 868 42.89 -63.45 35.01
CA GLU A 868 43.58 -62.20 35.37
C GLU A 868 43.69 -61.20 34.21
N ALA A 869 43.18 -61.54 33.02
CA ALA A 869 43.21 -60.69 31.84
C ALA A 869 41.80 -60.11 31.56
N PRO A 870 41.38 -59.05 32.27
CA PRO A 870 40.07 -58.46 32.10
C PRO A 870 39.93 -57.75 30.75
N ILE A 871 39.34 -58.43 29.76
CA ILE A 871 38.84 -57.80 28.53
C ILE A 871 37.50 -57.13 28.85
N TYR A 872 37.55 -56.04 29.63
CA TYR A 872 36.39 -55.22 30.01
C TYR A 872 36.33 -53.87 29.26
N ARG A 873 37.17 -53.66 28.24
CA ARG A 873 37.29 -52.38 27.55
C ARG A 873 36.59 -52.46 26.20
N GLN A 874 35.54 -51.65 26.03
CA GLN A 874 35.03 -51.31 24.71
C GLN A 874 35.61 -49.93 24.36
N GLU A 875 36.66 -49.97 23.56
CA GLU A 875 37.01 -48.91 22.62
C GLU A 875 35.79 -48.37 21.87
N VAL A 876 35.16 -47.26 22.23
CA VAL A 876 34.36 -46.48 21.25
C VAL A 876 34.86 -45.05 21.21
N GLY A 877 36.16 -44.92 20.97
CA GLY A 877 36.85 -43.65 20.78
C GLY A 877 36.51 -43.05 19.42
N PHE A 878 35.33 -42.45 19.30
CA PHE A 878 34.97 -41.63 18.14
C PHE A 878 35.39 -40.18 18.36
N LYS A 879 35.96 -39.59 17.32
CA LYS A 879 36.11 -38.14 17.18
C LYS A 879 35.21 -37.75 16.02
N SER A 880 34.16 -36.98 16.30
CA SER A 880 33.38 -36.32 15.24
C SER A 880 34.32 -35.48 14.39
N PHE A 881 34.03 -35.40 13.09
CA PHE A 881 34.76 -34.56 12.15
C PHE A 881 34.84 -33.09 12.63
#